data_AF-A0AA39ZP47-F1
#
_entry.id   AF-A0AA39ZP47-F1
#
_cell.length_a   1.000
_cell.length_b   1.000
_cell.length_c   1.000
_cell.angle_alpha   90.00
_cell.angle_beta   90.00
_cell.angle_gamma   90.00
#
_symmetry.space_group_name_H-M   'P 1'
#
loop_
_entity.id
_entity.type
_entity.pdbx_description
1 polymer ?
#
loop_
_entity_poly.entity_id
_entity_poly.type
_entity_poly.pdbx_seq_one_letter_code
_entity_poly.pdbx_strand_id
1 'polypeptide(L)'
;FLNPGAWPARNLLAQRYPSPLKIAVVGAGVGGLSVAVALRLQGHKVELYERPDHGRGGSALVNLGPNSNGLIRRWGLCAETFGGSEMLSLAELGAAGDERRCKDFSVLNKRWQHPWHLVPRARLSERLREIATAEDGLGIPVTVCATVGAVSLDSVAGCLAFRPETPATFDVIIGADGIHSETREAIGQGNTHRLGSGGLAFDFTIPRDVVLNDPTTRPLLDRHHTVTTWHGDDGLRVDMYNLGGDEALYFTLVCLDAESLSEGNKLESFDPVLELLRGFDPAVKQLVRKVHPAQLKAQPLLGMEKLPSWVNGKLALLGDAAHPFPSFHGQGTAQAIEDSAALATLYEKIRYDRAHQLQDAEQNGAGADAMDAAPAFRRMPISFGACPGPRQDGFGNPYGSHAERTFLKASIMFKTSRTYLQSFLPTPSFRFRSPATIAYASILVTTVGNMSWLGGRGYTHFGVYLHDVEYGRRDGTAVYGTYLPAMFENLADPIISGRDELGMNKVYCDIDVDNKTDSYSARLSWRGAEFLNIRLDDLSSVPPESLKEMPADAAAQDYGLLTYKYVPATGEPGKADVEYACVIPHAEEARVAQQTVRSLAWAHQPKVTFEEGDWESLPTLHHISSALAAMPIYGFVFSKVEEGVGVADMSSCRRIE
;
A
#
# COMPACT_ATOMS: atom_id res chain seq x y z
N PHE A 1 26.73 -2.72 -18.29
CA PHE A 1 26.33 -3.12 -19.66
C PHE A 1 26.24 -4.64 -19.71
N LEU A 2 25.02 -5.18 -19.63
CA LEU A 2 24.75 -6.61 -19.83
C LEU A 2 23.71 -6.72 -20.95
N ASN A 3 24.00 -7.61 -21.89
CA ASN A 3 23.37 -7.78 -23.19
C ASN A 3 21.92 -8.31 -23.05
N PRO A 4 20.87 -7.62 -23.57
CA PRO A 4 19.47 -8.05 -23.41
C PRO A 4 19.06 -9.22 -24.31
N GLY A 5 19.94 -9.69 -25.20
CA GLY A 5 19.59 -10.57 -26.32
C GLY A 5 19.53 -12.08 -26.05
N ALA A 6 19.63 -12.55 -24.81
CA ALA A 6 19.61 -13.98 -24.51
C ALA A 6 18.86 -14.30 -23.21
N TRP A 7 17.54 -14.12 -23.20
CA TRP A 7 16.68 -14.76 -22.21
C TRP A 7 15.87 -15.88 -22.88
N PRO A 8 16.04 -17.16 -22.48
CA PRO A 8 15.27 -18.24 -23.07
C PRO A 8 13.80 -18.17 -22.63
N ALA A 9 12.91 -18.32 -23.62
CA ALA A 9 11.51 -18.75 -23.57
C ALA A 9 10.62 -18.29 -22.39
N ARG A 10 9.56 -17.53 -22.74
CA ARG A 10 8.30 -17.26 -21.99
C ARG A 10 8.11 -18.08 -20.70
N ASN A 11 8.08 -17.38 -19.57
CA ASN A 11 7.86 -17.89 -18.21
C ASN A 11 6.65 -18.84 -18.10
N LEU A 12 6.90 -20.15 -18.02
CA LEU A 12 5.91 -21.24 -17.90
C LEU A 12 5.12 -21.22 -16.56
N LEU A 13 5.62 -20.55 -15.53
CA LEU A 13 4.97 -20.49 -14.21
C LEU A 13 3.84 -19.45 -14.15
N ALA A 14 4.00 -18.29 -14.81
CA ALA A 14 2.98 -17.24 -14.85
C ALA A 14 1.71 -17.66 -15.61
N GLN A 15 1.86 -18.49 -16.65
CA GLN A 15 0.74 -19.02 -17.43
C GLN A 15 -0.04 -20.15 -16.72
N ARG A 16 0.54 -20.79 -15.70
CA ARG A 16 -0.08 -21.96 -15.04
C ARG A 16 -0.86 -21.64 -13.76
N TYR A 17 -0.66 -20.48 -13.12
CA TYR A 17 -1.23 -20.18 -11.80
C TYR A 17 -1.83 -18.75 -11.70
N PRO A 18 -3.11 -18.55 -12.10
CA PRO A 18 -3.80 -17.26 -12.08
C PRO A 18 -4.33 -16.83 -10.70
N SER A 19 -3.93 -17.48 -9.61
CA SER A 19 -4.37 -17.22 -8.22
C SER A 19 -3.18 -17.18 -7.25
N PRO A 20 -3.32 -16.68 -6.00
CA PRO A 20 -2.25 -16.76 -5.00
C PRO A 20 -1.72 -18.19 -4.86
N LEU A 21 -0.41 -18.36 -5.04
CA LEU A 21 0.25 -19.65 -4.84
C LEU A 21 -0.01 -20.18 -3.42
N LYS A 22 -0.25 -21.48 -3.32
CA LYS A 22 -0.24 -22.22 -2.06
C LYS A 22 1.18 -22.72 -1.82
N ILE A 23 1.83 -22.18 -0.79
CA ILE A 23 3.26 -22.40 -0.52
C ILE A 23 3.42 -23.07 0.85
N ALA A 24 4.11 -24.21 0.89
CA ALA A 24 4.58 -24.80 2.13
C ALA A 24 5.98 -24.28 2.48
N VAL A 25 6.19 -23.87 3.72
CA VAL A 25 7.52 -23.56 4.27
C VAL A 25 7.82 -24.56 5.37
N VAL A 26 8.92 -25.30 5.25
CA VAL A 26 9.32 -26.35 6.20
C VAL A 26 10.44 -25.82 7.09
N GLY A 27 10.14 -25.58 8.36
CA GLY A 27 11.04 -25.01 9.36
C GLY A 27 10.71 -23.54 9.68
N ALA A 28 10.47 -23.24 10.95
CA ALA A 28 10.20 -21.91 11.50
C ALA A 28 11.44 -21.30 12.20
N GLY A 29 12.63 -21.60 11.67
CA GLY A 29 13.84 -20.84 11.99
C GLY A 29 13.76 -19.40 11.43
N VAL A 30 14.80 -18.59 11.67
CA VAL A 30 14.81 -17.19 11.19
C VAL A 30 14.60 -17.09 9.67
N GLY A 31 15.22 -17.97 8.88
CA GLY A 31 15.02 -18.02 7.43
C GLY A 31 13.58 -18.36 7.03
N GLY A 32 13.01 -19.43 7.59
CA GLY A 32 11.63 -19.84 7.30
C GLY A 32 10.58 -18.81 7.70
N LEU A 33 10.74 -18.19 8.87
CA LEU A 33 9.88 -17.08 9.30
C LEU A 33 10.05 -15.84 8.41
N SER A 34 11.27 -15.55 7.97
CA SER A 34 11.54 -14.42 7.07
C SER A 34 10.88 -14.61 5.71
N VAL A 35 11.00 -15.80 5.09
CA VAL A 35 10.34 -16.08 3.81
C VAL A 35 8.83 -16.11 3.95
N ALA A 36 8.30 -16.57 5.08
CA ALA A 36 6.86 -16.55 5.35
C ALA A 36 6.31 -15.11 5.41
N VAL A 37 6.99 -14.20 6.12
CA VAL A 37 6.65 -12.77 6.12
C VAL A 37 6.75 -12.19 4.71
N ALA A 38 7.85 -12.45 4.01
CA ALA A 38 8.10 -11.88 2.69
C ALA A 38 7.04 -12.33 1.66
N LEU A 39 6.70 -13.62 1.62
CA LEU A 39 5.68 -14.18 0.73
C LEU A 39 4.25 -13.75 1.10
N ARG A 40 3.95 -13.61 2.41
CA ARG A 40 2.70 -13.02 2.88
C ARG A 40 2.51 -11.61 2.33
N LEU A 41 3.53 -10.76 2.43
CA LEU A 41 3.48 -9.38 1.94
C LEU A 41 3.29 -9.32 0.41
N GLN A 42 3.70 -10.38 -0.31
CA GLN A 42 3.43 -10.55 -1.74
C GLN A 42 2.04 -11.10 -2.05
N GLY A 43 1.25 -11.49 -1.03
CA GLY A 43 -0.14 -11.92 -1.16
C GLY A 43 -0.34 -13.42 -1.41
N HIS A 44 0.67 -14.26 -1.11
CA HIS A 44 0.57 -15.72 -1.25
C HIS A 44 -0.08 -16.39 -0.04
N LYS A 45 -0.63 -17.60 -0.23
CA LYS A 45 -1.14 -18.43 0.87
C LYS A 45 -0.01 -19.30 1.39
N VAL A 46 0.46 -19.01 2.60
CA VAL A 46 1.62 -19.68 3.18
C VAL A 46 1.19 -20.55 4.36
N GLU A 47 1.59 -21.82 4.32
CA GLU A 47 1.51 -22.76 5.44
C GLU A 47 2.94 -23.03 5.95
N LEU A 48 3.21 -22.63 7.19
CA LEU A 48 4.50 -22.77 7.85
C LEU A 48 4.48 -23.97 8.79
N TYR A 49 5.30 -24.96 8.49
CA TYR A 49 5.38 -26.22 9.22
C TYR A 49 6.61 -26.23 10.14
N GLU A 50 6.39 -26.47 11.42
CA GLU A 50 7.46 -26.58 12.42
C GLU A 50 7.25 -27.80 13.32
N ARG A 51 8.33 -28.37 13.85
CA ARG A 51 8.26 -29.50 14.76
C ARG A 51 8.26 -29.10 16.23
N PRO A 52 7.42 -29.73 17.08
CA PRO A 52 7.47 -29.48 18.50
C PRO A 52 8.79 -29.98 19.05
N ASP A 53 9.51 -29.08 19.71
CA ASP A 53 10.61 -29.38 20.62
C ASP A 53 11.81 -30.13 20.03
N HIS A 54 12.36 -29.64 18.91
CA HIS A 54 13.78 -29.90 18.67
C HIS A 54 14.58 -28.82 19.37
N GLY A 55 15.13 -29.17 20.54
CA GLY A 55 15.86 -28.28 21.44
C GLY A 55 16.64 -27.21 20.67
N ARG A 56 16.37 -25.94 20.99
CA ARG A 56 16.88 -24.73 20.32
C ARG A 56 18.37 -24.88 19.98
N GLY A 57 18.64 -25.37 18.77
CA GLY A 57 19.98 -25.49 18.22
C GLY A 57 20.38 -24.17 17.56
N GLY A 58 21.66 -23.84 17.67
CA GLY A 58 22.24 -22.59 17.14
C GLY A 58 22.40 -21.48 18.18
N SER A 59 23.13 -20.44 17.77
CA SER A 59 23.52 -19.31 18.61
C SER A 59 22.31 -18.57 19.21
N ALA A 60 22.43 -18.14 20.47
CA ALA A 60 21.45 -17.26 21.11
C ALA A 60 21.45 -15.84 20.50
N LEU A 61 22.47 -15.50 19.72
CA LEU A 61 22.66 -14.22 19.06
C LEU A 61 22.51 -14.36 17.54
N VAL A 62 21.94 -13.34 16.91
CA VAL A 62 22.00 -13.14 15.46
C VAL A 62 22.75 -11.86 15.19
N ASN A 63 23.72 -11.96 14.29
CA ASN A 63 24.38 -10.82 13.72
C ASN A 63 23.54 -10.32 12.53
N LEU A 64 22.94 -9.15 12.70
CA LEU A 64 22.07 -8.51 11.73
C LEU A 64 22.83 -7.36 11.07
N GLY A 65 23.64 -7.73 10.07
CA GLY A 65 24.40 -6.77 9.26
C GLY A 65 23.48 -5.81 8.47
N PRO A 66 24.03 -4.70 7.94
CA PRO A 66 23.26 -3.68 7.22
C PRO A 66 22.39 -4.22 6.08
N ASN A 67 22.88 -5.25 5.39
CA ASN A 67 22.21 -5.94 4.30
C ASN A 67 20.89 -6.61 4.74
N SER A 68 20.90 -7.33 5.85
CA SER A 68 19.71 -8.01 6.38
C SER A 68 18.85 -7.10 7.26
N ASN A 69 19.44 -6.13 7.97
CA ASN A 69 18.70 -5.15 8.77
C ASN A 69 17.81 -4.26 7.90
N GLY A 70 18.28 -3.88 6.72
CA GLY A 70 17.44 -3.13 5.76
C GLY A 70 16.21 -3.91 5.30
N LEU A 71 16.35 -5.22 5.10
CA LEU A 71 15.24 -6.09 4.67
C LEU A 71 14.18 -6.24 5.77
N ILE A 72 14.58 -6.55 7.01
CA ILE A 72 13.59 -6.71 8.08
C ILE A 72 12.89 -5.40 8.43
N ARG A 73 13.54 -4.25 8.27
CA ARG A 73 12.91 -2.93 8.42
C ARG A 73 11.84 -2.66 7.38
N ARG A 74 12.06 -3.08 6.13
CA ARG A 74 11.04 -3.01 5.08
C ARG A 74 9.84 -3.90 5.40
N TRP A 75 10.04 -4.93 6.21
CA TRP A 75 8.96 -5.78 6.73
C TRP A 75 8.36 -5.26 8.05
N GLY A 76 8.72 -4.06 8.50
CA GLY A 76 8.16 -3.42 9.69
C GLY A 76 8.87 -3.75 11.01
N LEU A 77 10.05 -4.38 10.97
CA LEU A 77 10.84 -4.71 12.16
C LEU A 77 12.05 -3.79 12.34
N CYS A 78 12.13 -3.14 13.49
CA CYS A 78 13.30 -2.38 13.92
C CYS A 78 13.99 -3.13 15.07
N ALA A 79 15.22 -3.57 14.86
CA ALA A 79 15.99 -4.36 15.84
C ALA A 79 16.02 -3.75 17.25
N GLU A 80 16.07 -2.44 17.34
CA GLU A 80 16.13 -1.67 18.58
C GLU A 80 14.89 -1.87 19.47
N THR A 81 13.73 -2.20 18.89
CA THR A 81 12.47 -2.32 19.64
C THR A 81 12.33 -3.65 20.37
N PHE A 82 13.24 -4.61 20.13
CA PHE A 82 13.21 -5.93 20.76
C PHE A 82 14.58 -6.36 21.27
N GLY A 83 15.41 -5.40 21.70
CA GLY A 83 16.68 -5.67 22.39
C GLY A 83 17.88 -5.87 21.46
N GLY A 84 17.85 -5.31 20.25
CA GLY A 84 19.04 -5.20 19.40
C GLY A 84 20.02 -4.15 19.91
N SER A 85 21.29 -4.51 20.00
CA SER A 85 22.39 -3.59 20.33
C SER A 85 23.15 -3.21 19.07
N GLU A 86 23.39 -1.91 18.84
CA GLU A 86 24.21 -1.46 17.72
C GLU A 86 25.68 -1.91 17.93
N MET A 87 26.31 -2.42 16.87
CA MET A 87 27.73 -2.75 16.85
C MET A 87 28.54 -1.53 16.39
N LEU A 88 29.30 -0.94 17.31
CA LEU A 88 30.08 0.28 17.06
C LEU A 88 31.58 0.02 16.93
N SER A 89 32.08 -1.11 17.42
CA SER A 89 33.50 -1.46 17.27
C SER A 89 33.75 -2.96 17.35
N LEU A 90 34.91 -3.38 16.85
CA LEU A 90 35.46 -4.73 16.99
C LEU A 90 36.85 -4.64 17.60
N ALA A 91 37.05 -5.23 18.77
CA ALA A 91 38.34 -5.36 19.41
C ALA A 91 38.85 -6.79 19.27
N GLU A 92 40.05 -6.95 18.74
CA GLU A 92 40.76 -8.21 18.65
C GLU A 92 41.96 -8.18 19.57
N LEU A 93 41.98 -9.16 20.47
CA LEU A 93 42.96 -9.31 21.53
C LEU A 93 43.75 -10.61 21.31
N GLY A 94 45.00 -10.63 21.75
CA GLY A 94 45.70 -11.89 21.98
C GLY A 94 45.06 -12.66 23.14
N ALA A 95 45.42 -13.94 23.29
CA ALA A 95 44.88 -14.80 24.34
C ALA A 95 44.96 -14.13 25.73
N ALA A 96 46.10 -13.54 26.06
CA ALA A 96 46.36 -12.90 27.35
C ALA A 96 45.63 -11.55 27.57
N GLY A 97 44.89 -11.05 26.57
CA GLY A 97 44.13 -9.80 26.63
C GLY A 97 44.87 -8.58 26.06
N ASP A 98 46.07 -8.75 25.49
CA ASP A 98 46.79 -7.69 24.81
C ASP A 98 46.03 -7.24 23.55
N GLU A 99 45.73 -5.95 23.44
CA GLU A 99 45.00 -5.43 22.29
C GLU A 99 45.89 -5.41 21.05
N ARG A 100 45.49 -6.20 20.04
CA ARG A 100 46.18 -6.27 18.76
C ARG A 100 45.60 -5.27 17.77
N ARG A 101 44.27 -5.16 17.75
CA ARG A 101 43.54 -4.29 16.84
C ARG A 101 42.21 -3.87 17.44
N CYS A 102 41.85 -2.60 17.30
CA CYS A 102 40.51 -2.11 17.55
C CYS A 102 40.02 -1.34 16.32
N LYS A 103 38.90 -1.79 15.75
CA LYS A 103 38.28 -1.17 14.57
C LYS A 103 37.00 -0.46 14.99
N ASP A 104 36.97 0.84 14.79
CA ASP A 104 35.78 1.66 14.97
C ASP A 104 34.85 1.55 13.75
N PHE A 105 33.63 1.09 14.00
CA PHE A 105 32.53 0.99 13.04
C PHE A 105 31.55 2.16 13.13
N SER A 106 31.66 3.09 14.09
CA SER A 106 30.75 4.24 14.22
C SER A 106 30.69 5.13 12.97
N VAL A 107 31.83 5.27 12.27
CA VAL A 107 31.92 5.99 10.98
C VAL A 107 31.51 5.10 9.81
N LEU A 108 31.86 3.80 9.85
CA LEU A 108 31.55 2.86 8.77
C LEU A 108 30.05 2.56 8.70
N ASN A 109 29.37 2.49 9.84
CA ASN A 109 27.92 2.35 9.97
C ASN A 109 27.18 3.48 9.24
N LYS A 110 27.75 4.69 9.20
CA LYS A 110 27.17 5.83 8.45
C LYS A 110 27.28 5.70 6.93
N ARG A 111 28.10 4.79 6.41
CA ARG A 111 28.18 4.52 4.95
C ARG A 111 27.03 3.65 4.46
N TRP A 112 26.42 2.88 5.35
CA TRP A 112 25.28 2.03 5.02
C TRP A 112 23.98 2.71 5.45
N GLN A 113 22.90 2.43 4.73
CA GLN A 113 21.59 3.02 5.04
C GLN A 113 21.01 2.52 6.37
N HIS A 114 21.49 1.37 6.86
CA HIS A 114 20.97 0.74 8.05
C HIS A 114 22.12 0.33 8.99
N PRO A 115 21.97 0.54 10.31
CA PRO A 115 22.98 0.21 11.31
C PRO A 115 23.19 -1.30 11.43
N TRP A 116 24.38 -1.70 11.86
CA TRP A 116 24.67 -3.09 12.19
C TRP A 116 24.17 -3.39 13.61
N HIS A 117 23.26 -4.36 13.76
CA HIS A 117 22.75 -4.80 15.06
C HIS A 117 23.14 -6.23 15.43
N LEU A 118 23.28 -6.45 16.73
CA LEU A 118 23.38 -7.75 17.38
C LEU A 118 22.09 -7.99 18.13
N VAL A 119 21.34 -9.05 17.78
CA VAL A 119 19.97 -9.26 18.28
C VAL A 119 19.80 -10.63 18.93
N PRO A 120 18.99 -10.76 20.01
CA PRO A 120 18.63 -12.06 20.54
C PRO A 120 17.82 -12.85 19.51
N ARG A 121 18.32 -14.03 19.12
CA ARG A 121 17.70 -14.89 18.09
C ARG A 121 16.24 -15.20 18.41
N ALA A 122 15.97 -15.54 19.67
CA ALA A 122 14.61 -15.87 20.12
C ALA A 122 13.63 -14.70 19.96
N ARG A 123 14.06 -13.46 20.28
CA ARG A 123 13.24 -12.27 20.11
C ARG A 123 13.01 -11.96 18.63
N LEU A 124 14.04 -12.06 17.78
CA LEU A 124 13.89 -11.89 16.32
C LEU A 124 12.88 -12.90 15.74
N SER A 125 13.00 -14.18 16.09
CA SER A 125 12.07 -15.22 15.63
C SER A 125 10.63 -14.95 16.11
N GLU A 126 10.45 -14.54 17.36
CA GLU A 126 9.13 -14.19 17.90
C GLU A 126 8.49 -13.03 17.14
N ARG A 127 9.24 -11.94 16.91
CA ARG A 127 8.74 -10.77 16.18
C ARG A 127 8.40 -11.09 14.72
N LEU A 128 9.21 -11.91 14.04
CA LEU A 128 8.89 -12.38 12.69
C LEU A 128 7.62 -13.25 12.67
N ARG A 129 7.44 -14.12 13.66
CA ARG A 129 6.24 -14.95 13.81
C ARG A 129 4.99 -14.10 14.03
N GLU A 130 5.06 -13.09 14.89
CA GLU A 130 3.95 -12.16 15.11
C GLU A 130 3.52 -11.48 13.81
N ILE A 131 4.47 -10.93 13.03
CA ILE A 131 4.16 -10.30 11.75
C ILE A 131 3.59 -11.30 10.73
N ALA A 132 4.18 -12.50 10.66
CA ALA A 132 3.71 -13.54 9.75
C ALA A 132 2.24 -13.90 10.03
N THR A 133 1.81 -13.91 11.29
CA THR A 133 0.51 -14.46 11.72
C THR A 133 -0.55 -13.40 12.06
N ALA A 134 -0.21 -12.11 12.14
CA ALA A 134 -1.16 -11.05 12.50
C ALA A 134 -2.38 -10.99 11.57
N GLU A 135 -3.60 -10.94 12.10
CA GLU A 135 -4.83 -10.90 11.27
C GLU A 135 -5.04 -9.54 10.58
N ASP A 136 -4.61 -8.46 11.23
CA ASP A 136 -4.74 -7.07 10.77
C ASP A 136 -3.53 -6.56 9.96
N GLY A 137 -2.52 -7.41 9.75
CA GLY A 137 -1.32 -7.10 8.97
C GLY A 137 -1.55 -7.14 7.45
N LEU A 138 -0.66 -6.50 6.68
CA LEU A 138 -0.69 -6.54 5.22
C LEU A 138 -0.55 -7.98 4.68
N GLY A 139 -1.35 -8.33 3.67
CA GLY A 139 -1.32 -9.65 3.04
C GLY A 139 -2.10 -10.73 3.80
N ILE A 140 -2.02 -11.98 3.33
CA ILE A 140 -2.77 -13.12 3.89
C ILE A 140 -2.04 -13.68 5.11
N PRO A 141 -2.70 -13.85 6.28
CA PRO A 141 -2.08 -14.47 7.44
C PRO A 141 -1.49 -15.85 7.19
N VAL A 142 -0.25 -16.04 7.65
CA VAL A 142 0.46 -17.33 7.56
C VAL A 142 -0.19 -18.31 8.54
N THR A 143 -0.55 -19.49 8.05
CA THR A 143 -1.04 -20.57 8.91
C THR A 143 0.15 -21.34 9.47
N VAL A 144 0.27 -21.45 10.80
CA VAL A 144 1.35 -22.22 11.44
C VAL A 144 0.84 -23.61 11.81
N CYS A 145 1.49 -24.64 11.29
CA CYS A 145 1.13 -26.05 11.48
C CYS A 145 2.21 -26.74 12.33
N ALA A 146 1.81 -27.34 13.45
CA ALA A 146 2.71 -28.12 14.30
C ALA A 146 2.80 -29.58 13.79
N THR A 147 4.00 -30.10 13.57
CA THR A 147 4.21 -31.42 12.92
C THR A 147 5.31 -32.24 13.56
N VAL A 148 5.36 -33.56 13.42
CA VAL A 148 6.50 -34.35 13.97
C VAL A 148 7.73 -34.35 13.03
N GLY A 149 7.58 -33.82 11.81
CA GLY A 149 8.57 -33.85 10.73
C GLY A 149 7.93 -34.21 9.39
N ALA A 150 8.64 -33.96 8.29
CA ALA A 150 8.18 -34.34 6.95
C ALA A 150 8.38 -35.86 6.76
N VAL A 151 7.30 -36.58 6.47
CA VAL A 151 7.33 -38.06 6.39
C VAL A 151 7.55 -38.51 4.95
N SER A 152 7.08 -37.74 3.98
CA SER A 152 7.33 -37.98 2.55
C SER A 152 7.19 -36.68 1.76
N LEU A 153 8.10 -36.47 0.81
CA LEU A 153 8.13 -35.30 -0.07
C LEU A 153 8.32 -35.77 -1.52
N ASP A 154 7.35 -35.44 -2.37
CA ASP A 154 7.47 -35.53 -3.83
C ASP A 154 7.68 -34.11 -4.37
N SER A 155 8.94 -33.81 -4.69
CA SER A 155 9.35 -32.50 -5.18
C SER A 155 8.79 -32.17 -6.56
N VAL A 156 8.45 -33.17 -7.39
CA VAL A 156 7.90 -32.95 -8.74
C VAL A 156 6.40 -32.71 -8.68
N ALA A 157 5.67 -33.54 -7.93
CA ALA A 157 4.23 -33.36 -7.74
C ALA A 157 3.90 -32.15 -6.84
N GLY A 158 4.83 -31.77 -5.95
CA GLY A 158 4.61 -30.78 -4.90
C GLY A 158 3.76 -31.33 -3.76
N CYS A 159 3.88 -32.62 -3.48
CA CYS A 159 3.14 -33.30 -2.42
C CYS A 159 4.03 -33.43 -1.19
N LEU A 160 3.51 -33.03 -0.03
CA LEU A 160 4.21 -33.09 1.24
C LEU A 160 3.26 -33.66 2.30
N ALA A 161 3.75 -34.63 3.08
CA ALA A 161 3.00 -35.25 4.15
C ALA A 161 3.72 -35.09 5.49
N PHE A 162 2.98 -34.68 6.51
CA PHE A 162 3.46 -34.51 7.88
C PHE A 162 2.63 -35.38 8.82
N ARG A 163 3.20 -35.87 9.93
CA ARG A 163 2.37 -36.46 11.01
C ARG A 163 1.96 -35.37 12.02
N PRO A 164 0.70 -35.32 12.48
CA PRO A 164 -0.41 -36.26 12.28
C PRO A 164 -1.30 -36.00 11.05
N GLU A 165 -0.94 -35.04 10.20
CA GLU A 165 -1.77 -34.56 9.09
C GLU A 165 -1.79 -35.50 7.86
N THR A 166 -2.72 -35.25 6.94
CA THR A 166 -2.80 -35.96 5.66
C THR A 166 -1.90 -35.31 4.60
N PRO A 167 -1.44 -36.05 3.56
CA PRO A 167 -0.70 -35.47 2.46
C PRO A 167 -1.42 -34.25 1.84
N ALA A 168 -0.68 -33.18 1.62
CA ALA A 168 -1.17 -31.95 1.01
C ALA A 168 -0.33 -31.57 -0.22
N THR A 169 -0.99 -30.99 -1.22
CA THR A 169 -0.35 -30.53 -2.46
C THR A 169 -0.14 -29.02 -2.42
N PHE A 170 1.04 -28.60 -2.86
CA PHE A 170 1.49 -27.21 -2.92
C PHE A 170 1.97 -26.85 -4.32
N ASP A 171 1.91 -25.56 -4.63
CA ASP A 171 2.48 -25.01 -5.86
C ASP A 171 4.00 -24.88 -5.73
N VAL A 172 4.47 -24.55 -4.52
CA VAL A 172 5.87 -24.41 -4.14
C VAL A 172 6.08 -24.95 -2.73
N ILE A 173 7.20 -25.64 -2.53
CA ILE A 173 7.68 -26.10 -1.22
C ILE A 173 9.04 -25.44 -0.97
N ILE A 174 9.19 -24.81 0.20
CA ILE A 174 10.43 -24.16 0.61
C ILE A 174 11.01 -24.91 1.81
N GLY A 175 12.17 -25.52 1.61
CA GLY A 175 12.96 -26.17 2.66
C GLY A 175 13.81 -25.15 3.40
N ALA A 176 13.43 -24.86 4.65
CA ALA A 176 14.11 -23.96 5.58
C ALA A 176 14.41 -24.66 6.92
N ASP A 177 14.59 -25.97 6.88
CA ASP A 177 14.73 -26.91 8.00
C ASP A 177 16.19 -27.09 8.49
N GLY A 178 17.06 -26.18 8.07
CA GLY A 178 18.40 -25.98 8.63
C GLY A 178 19.44 -27.02 8.20
N ILE A 179 20.57 -27.07 8.91
CA ILE A 179 21.71 -27.93 8.53
C ILE A 179 21.38 -29.43 8.57
N HIS A 180 20.39 -29.84 9.36
CA HIS A 180 19.89 -31.22 9.41
C HIS A 180 18.71 -31.46 8.47
N SER A 181 18.56 -30.61 7.44
CA SER A 181 17.45 -30.66 6.48
C SER A 181 17.14 -32.06 5.96
N GLU A 182 15.88 -32.46 6.10
CA GLU A 182 15.29 -33.64 5.47
C GLU A 182 14.80 -33.27 4.06
N THR A 183 14.36 -32.03 3.85
CA THR A 183 13.92 -31.56 2.53
C THR A 183 15.07 -31.54 1.52
N ARG A 184 16.32 -31.31 1.96
CA ARG A 184 17.50 -31.33 1.09
C ARG A 184 17.71 -32.67 0.39
N GLU A 185 17.39 -33.80 1.03
CA GLU A 185 17.53 -35.12 0.41
C GLU A 185 16.64 -35.26 -0.85
N ALA A 186 15.52 -34.54 -0.91
CA ALA A 186 14.62 -34.55 -2.05
C ALA A 186 15.11 -33.70 -3.25
N ILE A 187 16.24 -33.00 -3.15
CA ILE A 187 16.90 -32.38 -4.32
C ILE A 187 17.47 -33.44 -5.26
N GLY A 188 17.92 -34.58 -4.72
CA GLY A 188 18.35 -35.75 -5.50
C GLY A 188 19.62 -35.54 -6.33
N GLN A 189 20.37 -34.46 -6.11
CA GLN A 189 21.61 -34.14 -6.83
C GLN A 189 22.67 -33.55 -5.89
N GLY A 190 23.93 -33.96 -6.09
CA GLY A 190 25.07 -33.50 -5.31
C GLY A 190 25.28 -34.27 -4.01
N ASN A 191 26.36 -33.92 -3.31
CA ASN A 191 26.70 -34.50 -2.03
C ASN A 191 25.96 -33.74 -0.91
N THR A 192 24.98 -34.39 -0.28
CA THR A 192 24.21 -33.84 0.85
C THR A 192 24.87 -34.13 2.21
N HIS A 193 26.03 -34.81 2.21
CA HIS A 193 26.75 -35.12 3.44
C HIS A 193 27.30 -33.86 4.09
N ARG A 194 27.05 -33.77 5.40
CA ARG A 194 27.64 -32.74 6.26
C ARG A 194 29.14 -33.04 6.42
N LEU A 195 29.95 -32.01 6.23
CA LEU A 195 31.38 -32.06 6.50
C LEU A 195 31.62 -31.46 7.89
N GLY A 196 32.06 -32.29 8.84
CA GLY A 196 32.59 -31.78 10.10
C GLY A 196 33.97 -31.18 9.87
N SER A 197 34.22 -29.96 10.34
CA SER A 197 35.55 -29.37 10.24
C SER A 197 36.55 -29.91 11.27
N GLY A 198 36.14 -30.91 12.08
CA GLY A 198 36.87 -31.37 13.26
C GLY A 198 36.81 -30.42 14.46
N GLY A 199 36.11 -29.29 14.33
CA GLY A 199 36.02 -28.25 15.35
C GLY A 199 34.70 -28.25 16.12
N LEU A 200 34.73 -27.65 17.30
CA LEU A 200 33.59 -27.47 18.19
C LEU A 200 33.37 -26.00 18.54
N ALA A 201 32.12 -25.63 18.77
CA ALA A 201 31.70 -24.37 19.36
C ALA A 201 30.95 -24.60 20.67
N PHE A 202 31.21 -23.74 21.65
CA PHE A 202 30.48 -23.67 22.91
C PHE A 202 29.88 -22.28 23.08
N ASP A 203 28.56 -22.22 23.20
CA ASP A 203 27.80 -20.98 23.29
C ASP A 203 27.26 -20.76 24.68
N PHE A 204 27.49 -19.58 25.24
CA PHE A 204 27.14 -19.27 26.62
C PHE A 204 26.49 -17.90 26.73
N THR A 205 25.61 -17.76 27.72
CA THR A 205 25.03 -16.47 28.12
C THR A 205 25.14 -16.29 29.63
N ILE A 206 25.60 -15.10 30.05
CA ILE A 206 25.72 -14.72 31.45
C ILE A 206 25.00 -13.38 31.67
N PRO A 207 24.09 -13.28 32.66
CA PRO A 207 23.47 -12.02 33.05
C PRO A 207 24.50 -10.92 33.35
N ARG A 208 24.22 -9.68 32.92
CA ARG A 208 25.19 -8.58 33.05
C ARG A 208 25.56 -8.29 34.50
N ASP A 209 24.63 -8.42 35.43
CA ASP A 209 24.84 -8.21 36.86
C ASP A 209 25.85 -9.20 37.46
N VAL A 210 25.84 -10.46 37.02
CA VAL A 210 26.81 -11.49 37.42
C VAL A 210 28.24 -11.13 36.99
N VAL A 211 28.39 -10.45 35.84
CA VAL A 211 29.67 -9.95 35.33
C VAL A 211 30.11 -8.69 36.06
N LEU A 212 29.17 -7.79 36.32
CA LEU A 212 29.39 -6.50 37.00
C LEU A 212 29.86 -6.67 38.45
N ASN A 213 29.32 -7.67 39.14
CA ASN A 213 29.57 -7.93 40.57
C ASN A 213 30.91 -8.64 40.86
N ASP A 214 31.70 -8.98 39.84
CA ASP A 214 33.02 -9.60 40.01
C ASP A 214 34.12 -8.65 39.51
N PRO A 215 35.06 -8.22 40.38
CA PRO A 215 36.14 -7.30 40.00
C PRO A 215 37.00 -7.78 38.83
N THR A 216 37.07 -9.09 38.59
CA THR A 216 37.87 -9.71 37.53
C THR A 216 37.19 -9.56 36.17
N THR A 217 35.87 -9.71 36.12
CA THR A 217 35.10 -9.66 34.86
C THR A 217 34.47 -8.30 34.60
N ARG A 218 34.33 -7.45 35.62
CA ARG A 218 33.79 -6.09 35.51
C ARG A 218 34.45 -5.25 34.39
N PRO A 219 35.78 -5.25 34.22
CA PRO A 219 36.43 -4.44 33.17
C PRO A 219 36.00 -4.82 31.74
N LEU A 220 35.48 -6.04 31.53
CA LEU A 220 34.95 -6.45 30.23
C LEU A 220 33.73 -5.63 29.81
N LEU A 221 33.02 -5.03 30.77
CA LEU A 221 31.86 -4.18 30.52
C LEU A 221 32.21 -2.73 30.14
N ASP A 222 33.47 -2.31 30.32
CA ASP A 222 33.92 -0.95 29.96
C ASP A 222 33.90 -0.74 28.43
N ARG A 223 33.97 -1.84 27.67
CA ARG A 223 33.85 -1.85 26.20
C ARG A 223 32.38 -1.90 25.76
N HIS A 224 31.72 -0.74 25.80
CA HIS A 224 30.34 -0.61 25.32
C HIS A 224 30.22 -0.82 23.80
N HIS A 225 29.14 -1.46 23.34
CA HIS A 225 28.83 -1.67 21.91
C HIS A 225 29.99 -2.25 21.07
N THR A 226 30.86 -3.01 21.73
CA THR A 226 32.09 -3.58 21.16
C THR A 226 31.96 -5.09 21.10
N VAL A 227 32.20 -5.68 19.93
CA VAL A 227 32.48 -7.12 19.86
C VAL A 227 33.93 -7.33 20.27
N THR A 228 34.18 -8.19 21.25
CA THR A 228 35.54 -8.49 21.70
C THR A 228 35.90 -9.92 21.35
N THR A 229 37.00 -10.10 20.63
CA THR A 229 37.49 -11.40 20.18
C THR A 229 38.88 -11.65 20.74
N TRP A 230 39.08 -12.76 21.45
CA TRP A 230 40.39 -13.24 21.88
C TRP A 230 40.86 -14.34 20.95
N HIS A 231 42.10 -14.23 20.48
CA HIS A 231 42.75 -15.22 19.64
C HIS A 231 43.82 -16.00 20.43
N GLY A 232 43.58 -17.29 20.59
CA GLY A 232 44.51 -18.25 21.16
C GLY A 232 45.34 -18.97 20.12
N ASP A 233 46.25 -19.80 20.62
CA ASP A 233 47.01 -20.73 19.79
C ASP A 233 46.10 -21.85 19.26
N ASP A 234 46.58 -22.59 18.26
CA ASP A 234 45.94 -23.81 17.73
C ASP A 234 44.47 -23.63 17.30
N GLY A 235 44.12 -22.42 16.83
CA GLY A 235 42.79 -22.12 16.32
C GLY A 235 41.72 -21.92 17.40
N LEU A 236 42.10 -21.73 18.67
CA LEU A 236 41.19 -21.33 19.73
C LEU A 236 40.78 -19.86 19.59
N ARG A 237 39.49 -19.59 19.75
CA ARG A 237 38.93 -18.24 19.68
C ARG A 237 37.79 -18.07 20.66
N VAL A 238 37.74 -16.95 21.36
CA VAL A 238 36.56 -16.56 22.17
C VAL A 238 36.00 -15.27 21.61
N ASP A 239 34.72 -15.25 21.27
CA ASP A 239 34.01 -14.04 20.86
C ASP A 239 32.99 -13.66 21.91
N MET A 240 32.95 -12.39 22.31
CA MET A 240 32.02 -11.85 23.30
C MET A 240 31.22 -10.69 22.73
N TYR A 241 29.94 -10.67 23.06
CA TYR A 241 28.92 -9.75 22.55
C TYR A 241 27.98 -9.31 23.68
N ASN A 242 27.46 -8.10 23.59
CA ASN A 242 26.30 -7.71 24.39
C ASN A 242 25.03 -8.32 23.78
N LEU A 243 24.12 -8.78 24.63
CA LEU A 243 22.86 -9.41 24.25
C LEU A 243 21.68 -8.69 24.92
N GLY A 244 20.63 -8.44 24.14
CA GLY A 244 19.35 -7.95 24.68
C GLY A 244 19.37 -6.52 25.16
N GLY A 245 20.10 -5.60 24.50
CA GLY A 245 20.19 -4.22 24.98
C GLY A 245 20.97 -4.10 26.30
N ASP A 246 22.07 -4.84 26.41
CA ASP A 246 22.93 -4.93 27.61
C ASP A 246 22.31 -5.66 28.81
N GLU A 247 21.31 -6.52 28.61
CA GLU A 247 20.77 -7.39 29.66
C GLU A 247 21.76 -8.51 30.06
N ALA A 248 22.50 -9.04 29.09
CA ALA A 248 23.43 -10.15 29.28
C ALA A 248 24.66 -10.03 28.36
N LEU A 249 25.70 -10.80 28.67
CA LEU A 249 26.78 -11.09 27.74
C LEU A 249 26.55 -12.46 27.09
N TYR A 250 26.71 -12.51 25.78
CA TYR A 250 26.79 -13.74 25.01
C TYR A 250 28.24 -13.95 24.59
N PHE A 251 28.75 -15.17 24.72
CA PHE A 251 30.06 -15.50 24.17
C PHE A 251 30.14 -16.91 23.61
N THR A 252 30.99 -17.07 22.60
CA THR A 252 31.25 -18.33 21.93
C THR A 252 32.71 -18.68 22.06
N LEU A 253 33.02 -19.87 22.55
CA LEU A 253 34.34 -20.48 22.42
C LEU A 253 34.35 -21.38 21.19
N VAL A 254 35.24 -21.10 20.25
CA VAL A 254 35.51 -21.90 19.07
C VAL A 254 36.84 -22.64 19.26
N CYS A 255 36.84 -23.93 18.99
CA CYS A 255 38.01 -24.80 18.97
C CYS A 255 38.05 -25.49 17.60
N LEU A 256 39.02 -25.13 16.76
CA LEU A 256 39.12 -25.67 15.39
C LEU A 256 39.79 -27.05 15.34
N ASP A 257 40.65 -27.35 16.31
CA ASP A 257 41.28 -28.66 16.51
C ASP A 257 40.76 -29.30 17.80
N ALA A 258 39.61 -29.96 17.69
CA ALA A 258 38.91 -30.55 18.82
C ALA A 258 39.05 -32.09 18.87
N GLU A 259 40.10 -32.69 18.27
CA GLU A 259 40.29 -34.16 18.29
C GLU A 259 40.29 -34.74 19.72
N SER A 260 40.70 -33.93 20.71
CA SER A 260 40.71 -34.28 22.14
C SER A 260 39.34 -34.18 22.84
N LEU A 261 38.35 -33.53 22.21
CA LEU A 261 36.99 -33.34 22.71
C LEU A 261 36.02 -34.03 21.74
N SER A 262 35.77 -35.33 21.93
CA SER A 262 34.99 -36.11 20.96
C SER A 262 33.52 -35.64 20.83
N GLU A 263 33.01 -35.72 19.60
CA GLU A 263 31.63 -35.44 19.23
C GLU A 263 30.63 -36.24 20.09
N GLY A 264 29.61 -35.57 20.65
CA GLY A 264 28.55 -36.23 21.42
C GLY A 264 28.82 -36.46 22.91
N ASN A 265 29.99 -36.08 23.44
CA ASN A 265 30.21 -36.12 24.89
C ASN A 265 29.42 -35.02 25.60
N LYS A 266 28.55 -35.40 26.53
CA LYS A 266 28.13 -34.49 27.60
C LYS A 266 29.37 -34.24 28.45
N LEU A 267 30.04 -33.10 28.24
CA LEU A 267 31.03 -32.63 29.19
C LEU A 267 30.34 -32.51 30.55
N GLU A 268 30.82 -33.26 31.53
CA GLU A 268 30.23 -33.28 32.88
C GLU A 268 30.68 -32.08 33.72
N SER A 269 31.79 -31.44 33.32
CA SER A 269 32.33 -30.23 33.95
C SER A 269 32.99 -29.30 32.91
N PHE A 270 33.23 -28.05 33.32
CA PHE A 270 33.97 -27.07 32.53
C PHE A 270 35.50 -27.27 32.56
N ASP A 271 36.03 -28.25 33.28
CA ASP A 271 37.49 -28.39 33.47
C ASP A 271 38.26 -28.56 32.14
N PRO A 272 37.80 -29.38 31.17
CA PRO A 272 38.46 -29.48 29.87
C PRO A 272 38.44 -28.16 29.10
N VAL A 273 37.34 -27.40 29.20
CA VAL A 273 37.19 -26.08 28.58
C VAL A 273 38.13 -25.06 29.23
N LEU A 274 38.28 -25.10 30.55
CA LEU A 274 39.18 -24.23 31.29
C LEU A 274 40.66 -24.52 31.01
N GLU A 275 41.02 -25.78 30.76
CA GLU A 275 42.39 -26.15 30.37
C GLU A 275 42.75 -25.62 28.98
N LEU A 276 41.83 -25.69 28.01
CA LEU A 276 42.01 -25.04 26.70
C LEU A 276 42.24 -23.52 26.85
N LEU A 277 41.60 -22.91 27.85
CA LEU A 277 41.70 -21.48 28.13
C LEU A 277 42.87 -21.11 29.06
N ARG A 278 43.81 -22.02 29.37
CA ARG A 278 44.88 -21.76 30.36
C ARG A 278 45.67 -20.47 30.08
N GLY A 279 46.00 -20.21 28.81
CA GLY A 279 46.74 -19.04 28.33
C GLY A 279 45.88 -17.79 28.09
N PHE A 280 44.56 -17.91 28.26
CA PHE A 280 43.66 -16.79 28.04
C PHE A 280 43.62 -15.85 29.25
N ASP A 281 43.15 -14.63 29.00
CA ASP A 281 42.85 -13.59 29.97
C ASP A 281 42.11 -14.19 31.20
N PRO A 282 42.57 -13.92 32.43
CA PRO A 282 41.89 -14.35 33.65
C PRO A 282 40.39 -14.07 33.67
N ALA A 283 39.95 -12.96 33.07
CA ALA A 283 38.54 -12.59 32.98
C ALA A 283 37.73 -13.59 32.12
N VAL A 284 38.29 -14.08 31.01
CA VAL A 284 37.63 -15.08 30.14
C VAL A 284 37.42 -16.40 30.88
N LYS A 285 38.45 -16.88 31.59
CA LYS A 285 38.34 -18.08 32.44
C LYS A 285 37.30 -17.90 33.55
N GLN A 286 37.25 -16.71 34.14
CA GLN A 286 36.30 -16.39 35.20
C GLN A 286 34.86 -16.30 34.68
N LEU A 287 34.64 -15.83 33.46
CA LEU A 287 33.33 -15.92 32.80
C LEU A 287 32.89 -17.38 32.64
N VAL A 288 33.74 -18.25 32.11
CA VAL A 288 33.39 -19.68 31.93
C VAL A 288 32.97 -20.33 33.24
N ARG A 289 33.65 -20.04 34.35
CA ARG A 289 33.27 -20.57 35.68
C ARG A 289 31.89 -20.12 36.18
N LYS A 290 31.37 -19.00 35.67
CA LYS A 290 30.06 -18.44 36.04
C LYS A 290 28.92 -18.99 35.16
N VAL A 291 29.24 -19.72 34.10
CA VAL A 291 28.22 -20.30 33.22
C VAL A 291 27.49 -21.41 33.97
N HIS A 292 26.16 -21.41 33.86
CA HIS A 292 25.34 -22.48 34.40
C HIS A 292 25.65 -23.82 33.69
N PRO A 293 25.93 -24.93 34.41
CA PRO A 293 26.31 -26.21 33.81
C PRO A 293 25.35 -26.73 32.73
N ALA A 294 24.05 -26.44 32.83
CA ALA A 294 23.07 -26.83 31.79
C ALA A 294 23.29 -26.20 30.41
N GLN A 295 24.11 -25.14 30.31
CA GLN A 295 24.50 -24.52 29.04
C GLN A 295 25.70 -25.21 28.38
N LEU A 296 26.39 -26.11 29.08
CA LEU A 296 27.58 -26.80 28.55
C LEU A 296 27.18 -27.81 27.47
N LYS A 297 27.20 -27.35 26.22
CA LYS A 297 26.87 -28.15 25.04
C LYS A 297 27.90 -27.90 23.95
N ALA A 298 28.63 -28.94 23.57
CA ALA A 298 29.50 -28.92 22.41
C ALA A 298 28.65 -28.97 21.13
N GLN A 299 28.76 -27.97 20.27
CA GLN A 299 28.15 -27.97 18.95
C GLN A 299 29.23 -28.19 17.88
N PRO A 300 29.12 -29.23 17.04
CA PRO A 300 30.06 -29.44 15.96
C PRO A 300 30.00 -28.30 14.95
N LEU A 301 31.16 -27.84 14.50
CA LEU A 301 31.27 -26.92 13.38
C LEU A 301 31.09 -27.70 12.08
N LEU A 302 29.87 -27.66 11.60
CA LEU A 302 29.43 -28.37 10.42
C LEU A 302 29.38 -27.41 9.23
N GLY A 303 29.88 -27.90 8.10
CA GLY A 303 29.71 -27.30 6.79
C GLY A 303 29.15 -28.31 5.80
N MET A 304 29.09 -27.92 4.54
CA MET A 304 28.69 -28.78 3.44
C MET A 304 29.39 -28.32 2.18
N GLU A 305 29.59 -29.25 1.24
CA GLU A 305 29.96 -28.87 -0.13
C GLU A 305 28.83 -28.05 -0.76
N LYS A 306 29.21 -27.19 -1.70
CA LYS A 306 28.22 -26.43 -2.47
C LYS A 306 27.35 -27.41 -3.27
N LEU A 307 26.04 -27.39 -3.03
CA LEU A 307 25.09 -28.15 -3.84
C LEU A 307 25.10 -27.67 -5.30
N PRO A 308 24.98 -28.59 -6.28
CA PRO A 308 24.90 -28.22 -7.69
C PRO A 308 23.60 -27.46 -8.03
N SER A 309 22.53 -27.70 -7.28
CA SER A 309 21.24 -26.99 -7.38
C SER A 309 20.61 -26.88 -6.00
N TRP A 310 19.83 -25.83 -5.76
CA TRP A 310 18.97 -25.67 -4.58
C TRP A 310 17.51 -25.97 -4.89
N VAL A 311 17.21 -26.37 -6.14
CA VAL A 311 15.85 -26.54 -6.66
C VAL A 311 15.72 -27.90 -7.33
N ASN A 312 14.61 -28.58 -7.05
CA ASN A 312 14.16 -29.76 -7.77
C ASN A 312 12.63 -29.71 -7.91
N GLY A 313 12.12 -29.64 -9.14
CA GLY A 313 10.69 -29.49 -9.38
C GLY A 313 10.10 -28.24 -8.70
N LYS A 314 9.17 -28.46 -7.77
CA LYS A 314 8.49 -27.45 -6.95
C LYS A 314 9.17 -27.19 -5.60
N LEU A 315 10.26 -27.91 -5.28
CA LEU A 315 11.03 -27.71 -4.05
C LEU A 315 12.18 -26.72 -4.28
N ALA A 316 12.35 -25.76 -3.38
CA ALA A 316 13.53 -24.91 -3.26
C ALA A 316 14.06 -24.88 -1.82
N LEU A 317 15.38 -24.87 -1.64
CA LEU A 317 16.03 -24.76 -0.32
C LEU A 317 16.49 -23.32 -0.04
N LEU A 318 16.52 -22.93 1.24
CA LEU A 318 17.11 -21.66 1.70
C LEU A 318 17.85 -21.79 3.03
N GLY A 319 18.70 -20.81 3.34
CA GLY A 319 19.50 -20.78 4.56
C GLY A 319 20.37 -22.03 4.72
N ASP A 320 20.56 -22.51 5.95
CA ASP A 320 21.43 -23.66 6.23
C ASP A 320 20.97 -24.99 5.59
N ALA A 321 19.72 -25.06 5.09
CA ALA A 321 19.29 -26.19 4.28
C ALA A 321 20.02 -26.22 2.93
N ALA A 322 20.35 -25.05 2.37
CA ALA A 322 21.03 -24.88 1.08
C ALA A 322 22.53 -24.57 1.20
N HIS A 323 22.91 -23.69 2.13
CA HIS A 323 24.27 -23.13 2.26
C HIS A 323 24.66 -22.91 3.73
N PRO A 324 24.86 -23.98 4.51
CA PRO A 324 25.26 -23.86 5.91
C PRO A 324 26.64 -23.19 6.04
N PHE A 325 26.72 -22.16 6.88
CA PHE A 325 27.97 -21.52 7.26
C PHE A 325 28.40 -21.93 8.66
N PRO A 326 29.71 -22.12 8.92
CA PRO A 326 30.21 -22.20 10.29
C PRO A 326 29.80 -20.96 11.10
N SER A 327 29.40 -21.19 12.35
CA SER A 327 28.78 -20.17 13.21
C SER A 327 29.64 -18.91 13.41
N PHE A 328 30.96 -19.03 13.33
CA PHE A 328 31.91 -17.92 13.52
C PHE A 328 32.00 -16.91 12.37
N HIS A 329 31.36 -17.16 11.22
CA HIS A 329 31.31 -16.19 10.10
C HIS A 329 30.25 -15.09 10.28
N GLY A 330 29.26 -15.29 11.17
CA GLY A 330 28.26 -14.27 11.50
C GLY A 330 27.32 -13.84 10.36
N GLN A 331 27.31 -14.53 9.22
CA GLN A 331 26.49 -14.15 8.05
C GLN A 331 25.38 -15.14 7.68
N GLY A 332 25.35 -16.35 8.24
CA GLY A 332 24.38 -17.37 7.81
C GLY A 332 22.91 -16.94 7.94
N THR A 333 22.56 -16.27 9.04
CA THR A 333 21.19 -15.74 9.21
C THR A 333 20.90 -14.57 8.27
N ALA A 334 21.88 -13.68 8.05
CA ALA A 334 21.71 -12.56 7.12
C ALA A 334 21.50 -13.04 5.69
N GLN A 335 22.25 -14.07 5.25
CA GLN A 335 22.08 -14.72 3.95
C GLN A 335 20.72 -15.42 3.84
N ALA A 336 20.24 -16.10 4.87
CA ALA A 336 18.90 -16.69 4.86
C ALA A 336 17.78 -15.63 4.73
N ILE A 337 17.96 -14.43 5.31
CA ILE A 337 17.05 -13.29 5.13
C ILE A 337 17.13 -12.75 3.70
N GLU A 338 18.32 -12.69 3.10
CA GLU A 338 18.49 -12.32 1.69
C GLU A 338 17.84 -13.33 0.74
N ASP A 339 18.00 -14.64 0.98
CA ASP A 339 17.31 -15.68 0.21
C ASP A 339 15.79 -15.47 0.25
N SER A 340 15.27 -15.19 1.45
CA SER A 340 13.85 -14.95 1.69
C SER A 340 13.34 -13.77 0.87
N ALA A 341 14.08 -12.67 0.86
CA ALA A 341 13.77 -11.49 0.06
C ALA A 341 13.88 -11.78 -1.44
N ALA A 342 14.92 -12.47 -1.88
CA ALA A 342 15.13 -12.83 -3.28
C ALA A 342 14.02 -13.73 -3.82
N LEU A 343 13.63 -14.77 -3.06
CA LEU A 343 12.50 -15.63 -3.39
C LEU A 343 11.22 -14.80 -3.48
N ALA A 344 10.94 -13.94 -2.49
CA ALA A 344 9.77 -13.08 -2.53
C ALA A 344 9.75 -12.14 -3.75
N THR A 345 10.89 -11.59 -4.19
CA THR A 345 10.98 -10.75 -5.40
C THR A 345 10.81 -11.56 -6.69
N LEU A 346 11.29 -12.81 -6.75
CA LEU A 346 11.04 -13.68 -7.90
C LEU A 346 9.55 -14.02 -8.03
N TYR A 347 8.87 -14.26 -6.91
CA TYR A 347 7.42 -14.48 -6.89
C TYR A 347 6.62 -13.16 -7.03
N GLU A 348 7.18 -12.02 -6.64
CA GLU A 348 6.69 -10.68 -6.98
C GLU A 348 6.72 -10.48 -8.50
N LYS A 349 7.78 -10.92 -9.19
CA LYS A 349 7.83 -10.89 -10.66
C LYS A 349 6.80 -11.84 -11.28
N ILE A 350 6.49 -12.99 -10.65
CA ILE A 350 5.36 -13.84 -11.08
C ILE A 350 4.03 -13.11 -10.86
N ARG A 351 3.86 -12.36 -9.75
CA ARG A 351 2.70 -11.49 -9.53
C ARG A 351 2.67 -10.30 -10.50
N TYR A 352 3.80 -9.72 -10.84
CA TYR A 352 3.97 -8.56 -11.72
C TYR A 352 3.76 -8.94 -13.18
N ASP A 353 4.39 -10.03 -13.65
CA ASP A 353 4.17 -10.65 -14.95
C ASP A 353 2.75 -11.26 -15.02
N ARG A 354 2.14 -11.71 -13.90
CA ARG A 354 0.71 -12.06 -13.82
C ARG A 354 -0.19 -10.84 -13.90
N ALA A 355 0.15 -9.74 -13.24
CA ALA A 355 -0.60 -8.49 -13.33
C ALA A 355 -0.49 -7.91 -14.75
N HIS A 356 0.68 -8.02 -15.37
CA HIS A 356 0.93 -7.60 -16.74
C HIS A 356 0.39 -8.60 -17.76
N GLN A 357 0.36 -9.91 -17.52
CA GLN A 357 -0.30 -10.89 -18.40
C GLN A 357 -1.80 -10.92 -18.20
N LEU A 358 -2.34 -10.63 -17.02
CA LEU A 358 -3.76 -10.35 -16.82
C LEU A 358 -4.11 -9.01 -17.48
N GLN A 359 -3.28 -7.96 -17.35
CA GLN A 359 -3.47 -6.71 -18.07
C GLN A 359 -3.26 -6.85 -19.58
N ASP A 360 -2.32 -7.67 -20.05
CA ASP A 360 -2.00 -7.91 -21.47
C ASP A 360 -2.95 -8.94 -22.07
N ALA A 361 -3.50 -9.90 -21.33
CA ALA A 361 -4.56 -10.79 -21.78
C ALA A 361 -5.93 -10.11 -21.65
N GLU A 362 -6.12 -9.19 -20.70
CA GLU A 362 -7.22 -8.23 -20.73
C GLU A 362 -7.03 -7.27 -21.90
N GLN A 363 -5.84 -6.75 -22.22
CA GLN A 363 -5.66 -5.83 -23.36
C GLN A 363 -5.65 -6.52 -24.72
N ASN A 364 -5.05 -7.71 -24.85
CA ASN A 364 -4.96 -8.47 -26.10
C ASN A 364 -6.10 -9.50 -26.27
N GLY A 365 -6.80 -9.87 -25.19
CA GLY A 365 -8.02 -10.70 -25.19
C GLY A 365 -9.31 -9.91 -25.04
N ALA A 366 -9.28 -8.62 -24.62
CA ALA A 366 -10.39 -7.66 -24.82
C ALA A 366 -10.57 -7.21 -26.27
N GLY A 367 -9.96 -7.91 -27.22
CA GLY A 367 -10.50 -7.95 -28.57
C GLY A 367 -11.76 -8.81 -28.68
N ALA A 368 -12.00 -9.76 -27.76
CA ALA A 368 -13.09 -10.73 -27.89
C ALA A 368 -13.88 -11.06 -26.61
N ASP A 369 -13.26 -11.15 -25.42
CA ASP A 369 -13.95 -11.70 -24.23
C ASP A 369 -14.12 -10.74 -23.03
N ALA A 370 -13.77 -9.46 -23.18
CA ALA A 370 -14.12 -8.41 -22.21
C ALA A 370 -15.58 -7.95 -22.35
N MET A 371 -16.52 -8.90 -22.53
CA MET A 371 -17.95 -8.58 -22.61
C MET A 371 -18.68 -8.67 -21.26
N ASP A 372 -18.04 -9.06 -20.15
CA ASP A 372 -18.75 -9.21 -18.86
C ASP A 372 -18.08 -8.59 -17.60
N ALA A 373 -16.94 -7.88 -17.72
CA ALA A 373 -16.45 -7.03 -16.63
C ALA A 373 -17.08 -5.63 -16.73
N ALA A 374 -17.68 -5.13 -15.65
CA ALA A 374 -18.40 -3.85 -15.67
C ALA A 374 -17.53 -2.72 -16.26
N PRO A 375 -18.06 -1.91 -17.20
CA PRO A 375 -17.27 -0.89 -17.88
C PRO A 375 -16.79 0.18 -16.90
N ALA A 376 -15.49 0.22 -16.62
CA ALA A 376 -14.87 1.24 -15.78
C ALA A 376 -14.64 2.55 -16.56
N PHE A 377 -14.86 3.70 -15.91
CA PHE A 377 -14.51 4.99 -16.47
C PHE A 377 -12.99 5.15 -16.60
N ARG A 378 -12.51 5.60 -17.75
CA ARG A 378 -11.08 5.87 -17.99
C ARG A 378 -10.90 7.32 -18.43
N ARG A 379 -9.89 7.98 -17.89
CA ARG A 379 -9.50 9.36 -18.20
C ARG A 379 -7.99 9.42 -18.38
N MET A 380 -7.48 10.43 -19.07
CA MET A 380 -6.03 10.62 -19.16
C MET A 380 -5.44 10.92 -17.76
N PRO A 381 -4.24 10.41 -17.43
CA PRO A 381 -3.43 9.46 -18.20
C PRO A 381 -3.97 8.02 -18.12
N ILE A 382 -4.32 7.44 -19.27
CA ILE A 382 -4.93 6.09 -19.34
C ILE A 382 -3.96 4.96 -18.97
N SER A 383 -2.66 5.26 -18.89
CA SER A 383 -1.59 4.30 -18.55
C SER A 383 -1.66 3.77 -17.12
N PHE A 384 -2.51 4.35 -16.26
CA PHE A 384 -2.60 4.02 -14.83
C PHE A 384 -3.92 3.34 -14.43
N GLY A 385 -4.70 2.85 -15.41
CA GLY A 385 -5.93 2.09 -15.16
C GLY A 385 -7.19 2.95 -15.04
N ALA A 386 -8.16 2.47 -14.25
CA ALA A 386 -9.40 3.19 -13.98
C ALA A 386 -9.11 4.49 -13.21
N CYS A 387 -9.79 5.58 -13.58
CA CYS A 387 -9.56 6.87 -12.91
C CYS A 387 -10.57 7.02 -11.76
N PRO A 388 -10.14 7.10 -10.49
CA PRO A 388 -11.06 7.24 -9.36
C PRO A 388 -11.84 8.55 -9.45
N GLY A 389 -13.11 8.56 -9.08
CA GLY A 389 -13.95 9.76 -9.16
C GLY A 389 -15.29 9.58 -8.49
N PRO A 390 -16.31 10.41 -8.78
CA PRO A 390 -17.59 10.33 -8.09
C PRO A 390 -18.37 9.01 -8.28
N ARG A 391 -18.10 8.31 -9.39
CA ARG A 391 -18.81 7.11 -9.88
C ARG A 391 -18.07 5.79 -9.64
N GLN A 392 -16.76 5.82 -9.37
CA GLN A 392 -15.96 4.61 -9.14
C GLN A 392 -14.71 4.82 -8.27
N ASP A 393 -14.22 3.74 -7.67
CA ASP A 393 -12.96 3.69 -6.91
C ASP A 393 -11.72 3.53 -7.83
N GLY A 394 -10.53 3.42 -7.22
CA GLY A 394 -9.27 3.22 -7.93
C GLY A 394 -9.12 1.86 -8.64
N PHE A 395 -10.06 0.94 -8.42
CA PHE A 395 -10.14 -0.36 -9.08
C PHE A 395 -11.24 -0.40 -10.15
N GLY A 396 -11.99 0.69 -10.35
CA GLY A 396 -13.11 0.78 -11.29
C GLY A 396 -14.44 0.26 -10.74
N ASN A 397 -14.54 -0.03 -9.45
CA ASN A 397 -15.80 -0.47 -8.85
C ASN A 397 -16.70 0.73 -8.53
N PRO A 398 -18.01 0.66 -8.78
CA PRO A 398 -18.95 1.70 -8.36
C PRO A 398 -19.05 1.78 -6.83
N TYR A 399 -19.39 2.97 -6.32
CA TYR A 399 -19.68 3.13 -4.89
C TYR A 399 -21.04 2.52 -4.54
N GLY A 400 -21.15 1.91 -3.36
CA GLY A 400 -22.37 1.19 -2.96
C GLY A 400 -23.54 2.09 -2.51
N SER A 401 -23.29 3.19 -1.80
CA SER A 401 -24.34 4.09 -1.31
C SER A 401 -23.93 5.55 -1.41
N HIS A 402 -24.90 6.39 -1.79
CA HIS A 402 -24.77 7.84 -1.91
C HIS A 402 -25.57 8.60 -0.83
N ALA A 403 -26.23 7.86 0.09
CA ALA A 403 -27.21 8.40 1.02
C ALA A 403 -26.61 9.35 2.07
N GLU A 404 -25.34 9.16 2.45
CA GLU A 404 -24.68 9.97 3.48
C GLU A 404 -24.01 11.24 2.94
N ARG A 405 -23.99 11.43 1.62
CA ARG A 405 -23.43 12.63 1.00
C ARG A 405 -24.33 13.82 1.34
N THR A 406 -23.76 14.90 1.85
CA THR A 406 -24.51 16.09 2.26
C THR A 406 -24.54 17.14 1.17
N PHE A 407 -25.57 17.99 1.17
CA PHE A 407 -25.60 19.20 0.36
C PHE A 407 -26.12 20.39 1.15
N LEU A 408 -25.62 21.57 0.81
CA LEU A 408 -26.17 22.89 1.12
C LEU A 408 -26.35 23.61 -0.22
N LYS A 409 -27.58 24.00 -0.54
CA LYS A 409 -27.93 24.54 -1.86
C LYS A 409 -28.71 25.84 -1.74
N ALA A 410 -28.18 26.91 -2.30
CA ALA A 410 -28.93 28.14 -2.58
C ALA A 410 -29.46 28.09 -4.01
N SER A 411 -30.73 28.42 -4.22
CA SER A 411 -31.39 28.44 -5.53
C SER A 411 -32.13 29.75 -5.72
N ILE A 412 -31.88 30.44 -6.84
CA ILE A 412 -32.58 31.67 -7.22
C ILE A 412 -33.11 31.50 -8.63
N MET A 413 -34.42 31.59 -8.80
CA MET A 413 -35.07 31.58 -10.11
C MET A 413 -35.54 32.98 -10.49
N PHE A 414 -35.37 33.36 -11.75
CA PHE A 414 -35.73 34.68 -12.25
C PHE A 414 -36.23 34.63 -13.70
N LYS A 415 -36.92 35.70 -14.09
CA LYS A 415 -37.40 35.95 -15.46
C LYS A 415 -36.35 36.74 -16.22
N THR A 416 -36.10 36.36 -17.47
CA THR A 416 -35.13 37.02 -18.36
C THR A 416 -35.54 36.96 -19.82
N SER A 417 -34.72 37.53 -20.72
CA SER A 417 -34.94 37.56 -22.16
C SER A 417 -34.66 36.20 -22.78
N ARG A 418 -35.70 35.54 -23.33
CA ARG A 418 -35.53 34.30 -24.10
C ARG A 418 -34.60 34.52 -25.30
N THR A 419 -34.74 35.65 -25.99
CA THR A 419 -33.91 35.99 -27.15
C THR A 419 -32.44 36.12 -26.77
N TYR A 420 -32.13 36.67 -25.60
CA TYR A 420 -30.77 36.73 -25.10
C TYR A 420 -30.24 35.34 -24.74
N LEU A 421 -31.01 34.56 -23.98
CA LEU A 421 -30.64 33.19 -23.60
C LEU A 421 -30.44 32.25 -24.79
N GLN A 422 -31.13 32.49 -25.91
CA GLN A 422 -30.94 31.72 -27.16
C GLN A 422 -29.48 31.75 -27.64
N SER A 423 -28.73 32.81 -27.33
CA SER A 423 -27.29 32.91 -27.67
C SER A 423 -26.40 31.93 -26.90
N PHE A 424 -26.90 31.34 -25.81
CA PHE A 424 -26.16 30.36 -25.01
C PHE A 424 -26.36 28.93 -25.52
N LEU A 425 -27.29 28.70 -26.45
CA LEU A 425 -27.55 27.37 -26.99
C LEU A 425 -26.45 26.96 -27.98
N PRO A 426 -25.90 25.74 -27.88
CA PRO A 426 -24.64 25.39 -28.56
C PRO A 426 -24.84 25.06 -30.03
N THR A 427 -26.04 24.60 -30.43
CA THR A 427 -26.36 24.24 -31.81
C THR A 427 -27.80 24.59 -32.17
N PRO A 428 -28.15 24.67 -33.46
CA PRO A 428 -29.54 24.86 -33.90
C PRO A 428 -30.52 23.76 -33.48
N SER A 429 -30.03 22.59 -33.05
CA SER A 429 -30.90 21.52 -32.53
C SER A 429 -31.50 21.85 -31.17
N PHE A 430 -30.85 22.74 -30.40
CA PHE A 430 -31.38 23.27 -29.15
C PHE A 430 -32.27 24.48 -29.41
N ARG A 431 -33.45 24.52 -28.79
CA ARG A 431 -34.38 25.65 -28.89
C ARG A 431 -35.26 25.73 -27.64
N PHE A 432 -35.79 26.91 -27.36
CA PHE A 432 -36.86 27.06 -26.39
C PHE A 432 -38.18 26.55 -26.98
N ARG A 433 -38.99 25.85 -26.18
CA ARG A 433 -40.33 25.39 -26.59
C ARG A 433 -41.31 26.54 -26.69
N SER A 434 -41.33 27.38 -25.67
CA SER A 434 -42.23 28.52 -25.63
C SER A 434 -41.80 29.59 -26.64
N PRO A 435 -42.72 30.10 -27.49
CA PRO A 435 -42.45 31.23 -28.37
C PRO A 435 -42.42 32.58 -27.62
N ALA A 436 -42.65 32.60 -26.30
CA ALA A 436 -42.67 33.82 -25.51
C ALA A 436 -41.34 34.59 -25.55
N THR A 437 -41.39 35.90 -25.32
CA THR A 437 -40.17 36.74 -25.23
C THR A 437 -39.48 36.62 -23.87
N ILE A 438 -40.20 36.17 -22.85
CA ILE A 438 -39.71 35.93 -21.49
C ILE A 438 -39.44 34.44 -21.31
N ALA A 439 -38.29 34.12 -20.74
CA ALA A 439 -37.91 32.77 -20.29
C ALA A 439 -37.55 32.78 -18.80
N TYR A 440 -37.44 31.58 -18.23
CA TYR A 440 -37.02 31.37 -16.85
C TYR A 440 -35.62 30.79 -16.81
N ALA A 441 -34.79 31.33 -15.93
CA ALA A 441 -33.49 30.76 -15.61
C ALA A 441 -33.33 30.67 -14.09
N SER A 442 -32.50 29.73 -13.66
CA SER A 442 -32.09 29.61 -12.27
C SER A 442 -30.58 29.69 -12.14
N ILE A 443 -30.13 30.27 -11.03
CA ILE A 443 -28.75 30.11 -10.56
C ILE A 443 -28.75 29.31 -9.27
N LEU A 444 -27.89 28.31 -9.21
CA LEU A 444 -27.74 27.44 -8.05
C LEU A 444 -26.29 27.49 -7.57
N VAL A 445 -26.09 27.67 -6.27
CA VAL A 445 -24.81 27.42 -5.60
C VAL A 445 -25.01 26.23 -4.68
N THR A 446 -24.22 25.18 -4.87
CA THR A 446 -24.32 23.95 -4.08
C THR A 446 -22.96 23.59 -3.50
N THR A 447 -22.87 23.54 -2.18
CA THR A 447 -21.77 22.93 -1.46
C THR A 447 -22.15 21.50 -1.14
N VAL A 448 -21.32 20.55 -1.56
CA VAL A 448 -21.53 19.12 -1.30
C VAL A 448 -20.45 18.61 -0.37
N GLY A 449 -20.78 17.65 0.49
CA GLY A 449 -19.86 17.12 1.52
C GLY A 449 -19.95 15.60 1.68
N ASN A 450 -19.04 15.06 2.49
CA ASN A 450 -18.91 13.62 2.74
C ASN A 450 -18.71 12.79 1.46
N MET A 451 -17.83 13.27 0.58
CA MET A 451 -17.50 12.58 -0.68
C MET A 451 -16.40 11.54 -0.43
N SER A 452 -16.77 10.26 -0.45
CA SER A 452 -15.85 9.13 -0.25
C SER A 452 -14.62 9.21 -1.18
N TRP A 453 -14.85 9.54 -2.44
CA TRP A 453 -13.82 9.67 -3.48
C TRP A 453 -12.89 10.88 -3.30
N LEU A 454 -13.21 11.79 -2.36
CA LEU A 454 -12.35 12.90 -1.91
C LEU A 454 -11.88 12.70 -0.46
N GLY A 455 -11.91 11.46 0.06
CA GLY A 455 -11.51 11.17 1.44
C GLY A 455 -12.43 11.80 2.49
N GLY A 456 -13.73 11.87 2.21
CA GLY A 456 -14.76 12.44 3.10
C GLY A 456 -14.90 13.96 3.02
N ARG A 457 -14.14 14.63 2.15
CA ARG A 457 -14.20 16.09 1.96
C ARG A 457 -15.36 16.50 1.05
N GLY A 458 -15.50 17.81 0.85
CA GLY A 458 -16.52 18.42 0.02
C GLY A 458 -15.95 19.43 -0.98
N TYR A 459 -16.81 19.95 -1.85
CA TYR A 459 -16.50 21.03 -2.79
C TYR A 459 -17.76 21.85 -3.07
N THR A 460 -17.61 23.00 -3.72
CA THR A 460 -18.72 23.88 -4.08
C THR A 460 -18.78 24.07 -5.58
N HIS A 461 -19.99 24.11 -6.12
CA HIS A 461 -20.24 24.45 -7.51
C HIS A 461 -21.35 25.48 -7.66
N PHE A 462 -21.27 26.27 -8.73
CA PHE A 462 -22.29 27.22 -9.17
C PHE A 462 -22.72 26.87 -10.59
N GLY A 463 -24.01 26.95 -10.91
CA GLY A 463 -24.50 26.70 -12.27
C GLY A 463 -25.60 27.66 -12.68
N VAL A 464 -25.66 27.93 -13.97
CA VAL A 464 -26.73 28.70 -14.63
C VAL A 464 -27.60 27.73 -15.42
N TYR A 465 -28.89 27.70 -15.13
CA TYR A 465 -29.83 26.70 -15.65
C TYR A 465 -30.90 27.40 -16.48
N LEU A 466 -30.99 27.06 -17.76
CA LEU A 466 -31.98 27.61 -18.68
C LEU A 466 -33.15 26.63 -18.78
N HIS A 467 -34.34 27.05 -18.34
CA HIS A 467 -35.52 26.19 -18.36
C HIS A 467 -36.25 26.28 -19.69
N ASP A 468 -37.15 25.32 -19.93
CA ASP A 468 -37.98 25.25 -21.13
C ASP A 468 -37.22 25.04 -22.45
N VAL A 469 -36.13 24.26 -22.41
CA VAL A 469 -35.30 23.96 -23.58
C VAL A 469 -35.64 22.57 -24.12
N GLU A 470 -35.61 22.40 -25.43
CA GLU A 470 -35.68 21.09 -26.09
C GLU A 470 -34.52 20.89 -27.06
N TYR A 471 -34.08 19.64 -27.18
CA TYR A 471 -33.14 19.18 -28.18
C TYR A 471 -33.88 18.34 -29.23
N GLY A 472 -33.86 18.78 -30.49
CA GLY A 472 -34.40 18.03 -31.62
C GLY A 472 -33.42 16.94 -32.07
N ARG A 473 -33.88 15.68 -32.02
CA ARG A 473 -33.16 14.51 -32.53
C ARG A 473 -33.21 14.43 -34.05
N ARG A 474 -32.28 13.66 -34.63
CA ARG A 474 -32.23 13.41 -36.09
C ARG A 474 -33.43 12.64 -36.63
N ASP A 475 -34.07 11.82 -35.79
CA ASP A 475 -35.27 11.05 -36.13
C ASP A 475 -36.57 11.88 -36.14
N GLY A 476 -36.48 13.18 -35.82
CA GLY A 476 -37.62 14.10 -35.73
C GLY A 476 -38.29 14.17 -34.36
N THR A 477 -37.87 13.35 -33.39
CA THR A 477 -38.34 13.45 -32.00
C THR A 477 -37.56 14.52 -31.21
N ALA A 478 -37.97 14.82 -29.97
CA ALA A 478 -37.29 15.80 -29.13
C ALA A 478 -37.15 15.32 -27.69
N VAL A 479 -36.06 15.74 -27.03
CA VAL A 479 -35.86 15.59 -25.59
C VAL A 479 -36.00 16.96 -24.95
N TYR A 480 -36.93 17.07 -24.00
CA TYR A 480 -37.21 18.29 -23.27
C TYR A 480 -36.39 18.35 -21.98
N GLY A 481 -35.98 19.54 -21.54
CA GLY A 481 -35.51 19.70 -20.17
C GLY A 481 -34.86 21.04 -19.87
N THR A 482 -34.03 21.06 -18.84
CA THR A 482 -33.26 22.24 -18.41
C THR A 482 -31.86 22.18 -19.02
N TYR A 483 -31.41 23.21 -19.74
CA TYR A 483 -30.06 23.26 -20.30
C TYR A 483 -29.07 23.97 -19.39
N LEU A 484 -27.88 23.41 -19.23
CA LEU A 484 -26.80 23.97 -18.42
C LEU A 484 -25.64 24.46 -19.31
N PRO A 485 -25.62 25.75 -19.69
CA PRO A 485 -24.53 26.33 -20.49
C PRO A 485 -23.19 26.39 -19.77
N ALA A 486 -23.18 26.65 -18.46
CA ALA A 486 -21.95 26.82 -17.70
C ALA A 486 -22.15 26.38 -16.23
N MET A 487 -21.16 25.63 -15.74
CA MET A 487 -21.01 25.24 -14.35
C MET A 487 -19.59 25.58 -13.87
N PHE A 488 -19.50 26.25 -12.75
CA PHE A 488 -18.24 26.64 -12.13
C PHE A 488 -18.03 25.77 -10.89
N GLU A 489 -16.80 25.29 -10.67
CA GLU A 489 -16.47 24.53 -9.46
C GLU A 489 -15.13 25.00 -8.88
N ASN A 490 -14.97 24.84 -7.56
CA ASN A 490 -13.75 25.22 -6.84
C ASN A 490 -12.73 24.09 -6.67
N LEU A 491 -12.88 22.99 -7.41
CA LEU A 491 -11.96 21.85 -7.38
C LEU A 491 -11.81 21.23 -8.78
N ALA A 492 -10.59 20.86 -9.15
CA ALA A 492 -10.29 20.32 -10.49
C ALA A 492 -10.84 18.90 -10.71
N ASP A 493 -10.85 18.06 -9.68
CA ASP A 493 -11.27 16.66 -9.75
C ASP A 493 -12.73 16.46 -10.24
N PRO A 494 -13.74 17.17 -9.70
CA PRO A 494 -15.12 17.09 -10.21
C PRO A 494 -15.27 17.75 -11.60
N ILE A 495 -14.41 18.70 -11.96
CA ILE A 495 -14.40 19.35 -13.29
C ILE A 495 -13.96 18.34 -14.34
N ILE A 496 -12.78 17.73 -14.16
CA ILE A 496 -12.21 16.78 -15.10
C ILE A 496 -13.16 15.59 -15.28
N SER A 497 -13.62 15.01 -14.18
CA SER A 497 -14.55 13.88 -14.24
C SER A 497 -15.87 14.21 -14.94
N GLY A 498 -16.45 15.39 -14.67
CA GLY A 498 -17.70 15.80 -15.30
C GLY A 498 -17.56 16.12 -16.79
N ARG A 499 -16.45 16.73 -17.22
CA ARG A 499 -16.21 17.06 -18.64
C ARG A 499 -15.93 15.80 -19.46
N ASP A 500 -15.00 14.98 -19.00
CA ASP A 500 -14.50 13.84 -19.76
C ASP A 500 -15.52 12.72 -19.86
N GLU A 501 -16.31 12.49 -18.80
CA GLU A 501 -17.25 11.38 -18.74
C GLU A 501 -18.64 11.82 -19.18
N LEU A 502 -19.14 12.92 -18.63
CA LEU A 502 -20.57 13.27 -18.69
C LEU A 502 -20.87 14.38 -19.70
N GLY A 503 -19.86 15.08 -20.24
CA GLY A 503 -20.07 16.23 -21.12
C GLY A 503 -20.63 17.46 -20.40
N MET A 504 -20.29 17.62 -19.12
CA MET A 504 -20.68 18.79 -18.34
C MET A 504 -19.84 20.01 -18.73
N ASN A 505 -20.47 21.17 -18.84
CA ASN A 505 -19.81 22.44 -19.19
C ASN A 505 -19.10 23.08 -17.99
N LYS A 506 -18.07 22.40 -17.46
CA LYS A 506 -17.42 22.78 -16.21
C LYS A 506 -16.15 23.62 -16.40
N VAL A 507 -16.02 24.67 -15.59
CA VAL A 507 -14.83 25.54 -15.51
C VAL A 507 -14.45 25.80 -14.06
N TYR A 508 -13.19 26.15 -13.82
CA TYR A 508 -12.68 26.42 -12.47
C TYR A 508 -12.89 27.88 -12.08
N CYS A 509 -13.35 28.12 -10.85
CA CYS A 509 -13.19 29.39 -10.14
C CYS A 509 -13.18 29.17 -8.63
N ASP A 510 -12.69 30.14 -7.88
CA ASP A 510 -12.81 30.13 -6.42
C ASP A 510 -14.26 30.47 -6.05
N ILE A 511 -14.84 29.72 -5.10
CA ILE A 511 -16.21 29.91 -4.63
C ILE A 511 -16.21 29.96 -3.11
N ASP A 512 -16.45 31.15 -2.56
CA ASP A 512 -16.57 31.38 -1.12
C ASP A 512 -18.04 31.42 -0.73
N VAL A 513 -18.44 30.55 0.22
CA VAL A 513 -19.80 30.51 0.75
C VAL A 513 -19.76 30.86 2.25
N ASP A 514 -20.62 31.79 2.65
CA ASP A 514 -20.90 32.11 4.05
C ASP A 514 -22.39 31.86 4.31
N ASN A 515 -22.68 30.87 5.16
CA ASN A 515 -24.04 30.45 5.50
C ASN A 515 -24.29 30.67 6.99
N LYS A 516 -25.22 31.58 7.29
CA LYS A 516 -25.63 31.97 8.65
C LYS A 516 -27.11 31.67 8.85
N THR A 517 -27.59 31.83 10.08
CA THR A 517 -28.99 31.53 10.44
C THR A 517 -30.00 32.36 9.67
N ASP A 518 -29.70 33.64 9.41
CA ASP A 518 -30.60 34.63 8.81
C ASP A 518 -30.12 35.12 7.44
N SER A 519 -28.96 34.66 6.97
CA SER A 519 -28.37 35.13 5.72
C SER A 519 -27.49 34.09 5.05
N TYR A 520 -27.42 34.16 3.72
CA TYR A 520 -26.53 33.34 2.90
C TYR A 520 -25.84 34.23 1.88
N SER A 521 -24.53 34.03 1.69
CA SER A 521 -23.81 34.68 0.61
C SER A 521 -22.85 33.74 -0.11
N ALA A 522 -22.68 33.98 -1.40
CA ALA A 522 -21.69 33.30 -2.22
C ALA A 522 -20.95 34.31 -3.11
N ARG A 523 -19.62 34.19 -3.18
CA ARG A 523 -18.77 34.99 -4.07
C ARG A 523 -17.99 34.07 -4.98
N LEU A 524 -17.98 34.37 -6.27
CA LEU A 524 -17.12 33.71 -7.24
C LEU A 524 -16.01 34.67 -7.66
N SER A 525 -14.79 34.16 -7.64
CA SER A 525 -13.63 34.91 -8.10
C SER A 525 -12.66 34.03 -8.85
N TRP A 526 -11.76 34.63 -9.62
CA TRP A 526 -10.61 33.94 -10.19
C TRP A 526 -9.36 34.71 -9.85
N ARG A 527 -8.47 34.10 -9.06
CA ARG A 527 -7.24 34.76 -8.57
C ARG A 527 -7.51 36.10 -7.88
N GLY A 528 -8.62 36.18 -7.13
CA GLY A 528 -9.03 37.37 -6.39
C GLY A 528 -9.85 38.40 -7.18
N ALA A 529 -9.99 38.26 -8.51
CA ALA A 529 -10.92 39.06 -9.29
C ALA A 529 -12.34 38.51 -9.14
N GLU A 530 -13.17 39.17 -8.33
CA GLU A 530 -14.59 38.82 -8.14
C GLU A 530 -15.40 39.13 -9.40
N PHE A 531 -16.26 38.19 -9.80
CA PHE A 531 -17.14 38.36 -10.97
C PHE A 531 -18.60 37.98 -10.73
N LEU A 532 -18.91 37.42 -9.57
CA LEU A 532 -20.28 37.20 -9.13
C LEU A 532 -20.39 37.31 -7.62
N ASN A 533 -21.40 38.05 -7.17
CA ASN A 533 -21.81 38.18 -5.78
C ASN A 533 -23.29 37.82 -5.62
N ILE A 534 -23.60 36.91 -4.69
CA ILE A 534 -24.96 36.53 -4.33
C ILE A 534 -25.15 36.81 -2.84
N ARG A 535 -26.24 37.50 -2.50
CA ARG A 535 -26.71 37.66 -1.11
C ARG A 535 -28.19 37.38 -0.99
N LEU A 536 -28.51 36.56 0.00
CA LEU A 536 -29.85 36.25 0.45
C LEU A 536 -29.94 36.70 1.91
N ASP A 537 -30.56 37.85 2.14
CA ASP A 537 -30.79 38.41 3.47
C ASP A 537 -32.18 37.98 3.98
N ASP A 538 -32.43 38.15 5.29
CA ASP A 538 -33.72 37.91 5.95
C ASP A 538 -34.29 36.49 5.71
N LEU A 539 -33.43 35.48 5.78
CA LEU A 539 -33.83 34.08 5.58
C LEU A 539 -34.87 33.64 6.62
N SER A 540 -36.01 33.18 6.13
CA SER A 540 -37.14 32.74 6.94
C SER A 540 -37.27 31.22 6.81
N SER A 541 -37.00 30.50 7.90
CA SER A 541 -37.14 29.04 7.92
C SER A 541 -38.60 28.62 7.74
N VAL A 542 -38.80 27.58 6.95
CA VAL A 542 -40.12 26.97 6.71
C VAL A 542 -40.02 25.45 6.81
N PRO A 543 -41.14 24.74 7.04
CA PRO A 543 -41.16 23.29 7.00
C PRO A 543 -40.68 22.78 5.63
N PRO A 544 -39.81 21.74 5.56
CA PRO A 544 -39.32 21.19 4.29
C PRO A 544 -40.44 20.80 3.31
N GLU A 545 -41.61 20.41 3.80
CA GLU A 545 -42.80 20.08 2.99
C GLU A 545 -43.35 21.28 2.21
N SER A 546 -42.93 22.50 2.56
CA SER A 546 -43.28 23.75 1.88
C SER A 546 -42.46 24.02 0.63
N LEU A 547 -41.65 23.04 0.18
CA LEU A 547 -40.98 23.04 -1.11
C LEU A 547 -42.01 23.25 -2.23
N LYS A 548 -42.13 24.49 -2.71
CA LYS A 548 -42.92 24.79 -3.91
C LYS A 548 -42.19 24.22 -5.12
N GLU A 549 -42.86 23.33 -5.84
CA GLU A 549 -42.44 22.92 -7.19
C GLU A 549 -42.55 24.12 -8.15
N MET A 550 -41.83 24.04 -9.27
CA MET A 550 -41.87 25.04 -10.34
C MET A 550 -43.32 25.39 -10.71
N PRO A 551 -43.63 26.64 -11.11
CA PRO A 551 -44.94 26.98 -11.65
C PRO A 551 -45.30 26.00 -12.78
N ALA A 552 -46.53 25.47 -12.78
CA ALA A 552 -46.97 24.38 -13.67
C ALA A 552 -46.68 24.64 -15.17
N ASP A 553 -46.69 25.91 -15.60
CA ASP A 553 -46.40 26.31 -16.98
C ASP A 553 -44.89 26.27 -17.34
N ALA A 554 -43.99 26.35 -16.35
CA ALA A 554 -42.55 26.16 -16.51
C ALA A 554 -42.11 24.71 -16.27
N ALA A 555 -42.99 23.91 -15.64
CA ALA A 555 -42.73 22.58 -15.10
C ALA A 555 -43.34 21.45 -15.95
N ALA A 556 -43.59 21.67 -17.24
CA ALA A 556 -44.20 20.67 -18.13
C ALA A 556 -43.27 19.45 -18.30
N GLN A 557 -43.21 18.59 -17.28
CA GLN A 557 -42.36 17.42 -17.08
C GLN A 557 -40.94 17.61 -17.65
N ASP A 558 -40.13 18.45 -16.98
CA ASP A 558 -38.68 18.48 -17.22
C ASP A 558 -38.15 17.04 -17.16
N TYR A 559 -37.67 16.52 -18.30
CA TYR A 559 -37.23 15.13 -18.36
C TYR A 559 -35.85 14.98 -17.72
N GLY A 560 -35.01 16.01 -17.76
CA GLY A 560 -33.66 15.93 -17.25
C GLY A 560 -32.80 17.15 -17.55
N LEU A 561 -31.59 17.12 -17.00
CA LEU A 561 -30.57 18.13 -17.27
C LEU A 561 -29.91 17.86 -18.62
N LEU A 562 -30.00 18.81 -19.54
CA LEU A 562 -29.36 18.78 -20.85
C LEU A 562 -27.98 19.44 -20.79
N THR A 563 -26.99 18.80 -21.40
CA THR A 563 -25.64 19.34 -21.56
C THR A 563 -25.11 19.08 -22.96
N TYR A 564 -23.95 19.65 -23.29
CA TYR A 564 -23.32 19.50 -24.59
C TYR A 564 -21.85 19.17 -24.44
N LYS A 565 -21.45 17.99 -24.90
CA LYS A 565 -20.06 17.56 -24.86
C LYS A 565 -19.34 18.07 -26.10
N TYR A 566 -18.22 18.76 -25.89
CA TYR A 566 -17.31 19.17 -26.96
C TYR A 566 -15.86 18.92 -26.53
N VAL A 567 -15.12 18.13 -27.31
CA VAL A 567 -13.69 17.90 -27.14
C VAL A 567 -12.99 18.26 -28.45
N PRO A 568 -12.08 19.26 -28.45
CA PRO A 568 -11.41 19.70 -29.66
C PRO A 568 -10.44 18.62 -30.18
N ALA A 569 -10.31 18.54 -31.50
CA ALA A 569 -9.37 17.67 -32.17
C ALA A 569 -7.93 18.17 -32.01
N THR A 570 -7.02 17.26 -31.68
CA THR A 570 -5.61 17.60 -31.46
C THR A 570 -4.95 18.03 -32.77
N GLY A 571 -4.46 19.27 -32.82
CA GLY A 571 -3.78 19.82 -34.01
C GLY A 571 -4.70 20.36 -35.11
N GLU A 572 -6.03 20.34 -34.90
CA GLU A 572 -7.02 20.84 -35.87
C GLU A 572 -7.95 21.89 -35.23
N PRO A 573 -7.51 23.16 -35.08
CA PRO A 573 -8.33 24.21 -34.47
C PRO A 573 -9.73 24.35 -35.10
N GLY A 574 -10.77 24.36 -34.27
CA GLY A 574 -12.16 24.50 -34.71
C GLY A 574 -12.87 23.19 -35.08
N LYS A 575 -12.17 22.06 -35.08
CA LYS A 575 -12.76 20.73 -35.28
C LYS A 575 -12.86 19.99 -33.96
N ALA A 576 -13.96 19.26 -33.75
CA ALA A 576 -14.13 18.39 -32.59
C ALA A 576 -13.77 16.93 -32.93
N ASP A 577 -13.10 16.25 -32.00
CA ASP A 577 -13.01 14.78 -31.97
C ASP A 577 -14.29 14.16 -31.39
N VAL A 578 -14.91 14.89 -30.45
CA VAL A 578 -16.15 14.47 -29.79
C VAL A 578 -17.10 15.65 -29.70
N GLU A 579 -18.30 15.52 -30.24
CA GLU A 579 -19.33 16.55 -30.15
C GLU A 579 -20.74 15.92 -30.17
N TYR A 580 -21.52 16.08 -29.10
CA TYR A 580 -22.92 15.61 -29.01
C TYR A 580 -23.66 16.16 -27.79
N ALA A 581 -24.98 16.15 -27.85
CA ALA A 581 -25.85 16.45 -26.71
C ALA A 581 -25.97 15.26 -25.75
N CYS A 582 -26.01 15.56 -24.45
CA CYS A 582 -26.22 14.60 -23.37
C CYS A 582 -27.46 14.98 -22.53
N VAL A 583 -28.00 14.00 -21.83
CA VAL A 583 -29.10 14.19 -20.87
C VAL A 583 -28.86 13.37 -19.60
N ILE A 584 -29.19 13.96 -18.45
CA ILE A 584 -29.25 13.31 -17.13
C ILE A 584 -30.74 13.26 -16.72
N PRO A 585 -31.42 12.12 -16.91
CA PRO A 585 -32.86 12.02 -16.63
C PRO A 585 -33.15 12.05 -15.12
N HIS A 586 -34.00 12.97 -14.68
CA HIS A 586 -34.30 13.18 -13.24
C HIS A 586 -34.80 11.90 -12.55
N ALA A 587 -35.68 11.15 -13.22
CA ALA A 587 -36.27 9.93 -12.67
C ALA A 587 -35.26 8.79 -12.49
N GLU A 588 -34.22 8.73 -13.32
CA GLU A 588 -33.16 7.72 -13.22
C GLU A 588 -32.13 8.14 -12.17
N GLU A 589 -31.77 9.43 -12.16
CA GLU A 589 -30.84 9.99 -11.18
C GLU A 589 -31.36 9.88 -9.74
N ALA A 590 -32.68 10.06 -9.54
CA ALA A 590 -33.32 9.88 -8.24
C ALA A 590 -33.21 8.45 -7.69
N ARG A 591 -32.97 7.44 -8.54
CA ARG A 591 -32.74 6.05 -8.11
C ARG A 591 -31.32 5.82 -7.61
N VAL A 592 -30.36 6.65 -8.05
CA VAL A 592 -28.96 6.61 -7.60
C VAL A 592 -28.84 7.17 -6.18
N ALA A 593 -29.47 8.30 -5.92
CA ALA A 593 -29.56 8.86 -4.58
C ALA A 593 -30.88 9.62 -4.40
N GLN A 594 -31.67 9.22 -3.40
CA GLN A 594 -32.86 9.96 -3.04
C GLN A 594 -32.47 11.15 -2.15
N GLN A 595 -32.75 12.36 -2.63
CA GLN A 595 -32.48 13.57 -1.85
C GLN A 595 -33.48 13.69 -0.70
N THR A 596 -32.98 14.01 0.50
CA THR A 596 -33.80 14.33 1.67
C THR A 596 -33.40 15.71 2.19
N VAL A 597 -34.33 16.66 2.10
CA VAL A 597 -34.16 18.01 2.64
C VAL A 597 -34.44 17.99 4.13
N ARG A 598 -33.49 18.50 4.92
CA ARG A 598 -33.56 18.58 6.39
C ARG A 598 -33.90 19.98 6.86
N SER A 599 -33.45 21.01 6.15
CA SER A 599 -33.77 22.41 6.44
C SER A 599 -34.07 23.16 5.16
N LEU A 600 -34.97 24.14 5.26
CA LEU A 600 -35.40 25.00 4.16
C LEU A 600 -35.64 26.41 4.70
N ALA A 601 -35.12 27.40 4.00
CA ALA A 601 -35.36 28.81 4.28
C ALA A 601 -35.60 29.59 2.98
N TRP A 602 -36.54 30.53 3.01
CA TRP A 602 -36.83 31.43 1.89
C TRP A 602 -36.21 32.80 2.13
N ALA A 603 -35.69 33.41 1.06
CA ALA A 603 -35.38 34.83 1.01
C ALA A 603 -36.40 35.54 0.13
N HIS A 604 -36.80 36.76 0.50
CA HIS A 604 -37.79 37.53 -0.25
C HIS A 604 -37.17 38.44 -1.30
N GLN A 605 -35.95 38.93 -1.08
CA GLN A 605 -35.26 39.87 -1.96
C GLN A 605 -33.82 39.44 -2.20
N PRO A 606 -33.58 38.52 -3.15
CA PRO A 606 -32.22 38.12 -3.49
C PRO A 606 -31.48 39.29 -4.16
N LYS A 607 -30.19 39.42 -3.85
CA LYS A 607 -29.27 40.32 -4.55
C LYS A 607 -28.28 39.47 -5.34
N VAL A 608 -28.21 39.71 -6.64
CA VAL A 608 -27.30 39.03 -7.56
C VAL A 608 -26.61 40.10 -8.39
N THR A 609 -25.29 40.13 -8.31
CA THR A 609 -24.47 41.09 -9.06
C THR A 609 -23.43 40.32 -9.85
N PHE A 610 -23.45 40.53 -11.17
CA PHE A 610 -22.43 40.03 -12.09
C PHE A 610 -21.52 41.18 -12.47
N GLU A 611 -20.21 40.98 -12.39
CA GLU A 611 -19.23 41.93 -12.92
C GLU A 611 -18.69 41.36 -14.24
N GLU A 612 -18.54 42.23 -15.24
CA GLU A 612 -18.09 41.83 -16.57
C GLU A 612 -16.65 41.29 -16.54
N GLY A 613 -15.75 42.03 -15.86
CA GLY A 613 -14.31 41.84 -15.97
C GLY A 613 -13.77 42.18 -17.36
N ASP A 614 -12.48 41.92 -17.58
CA ASP A 614 -11.80 42.18 -18.84
C ASP A 614 -10.63 41.19 -19.04
N TRP A 615 -9.86 41.40 -20.11
CA TRP A 615 -8.68 40.57 -20.39
C TRP A 615 -7.63 40.61 -19.27
N GLU A 616 -7.54 41.71 -18.52
CA GLU A 616 -6.52 41.87 -17.47
C GLU A 616 -6.96 41.19 -16.16
N SER A 617 -8.24 41.31 -15.79
CA SER A 617 -8.82 40.76 -14.57
C SER A 617 -9.28 39.31 -14.70
N LEU A 618 -9.87 38.92 -15.85
CA LEU A 618 -10.46 37.60 -16.11
C LEU A 618 -10.08 37.06 -17.50
N PRO A 619 -8.78 36.89 -17.82
CA PRO A 619 -8.31 36.52 -19.16
C PRO A 619 -8.99 35.27 -19.74
N THR A 620 -9.27 34.26 -18.91
CA THR A 620 -9.87 32.99 -19.37
C THR A 620 -11.37 32.88 -19.10
N LEU A 621 -12.00 33.89 -18.46
CA LEU A 621 -13.40 33.83 -18.04
C LEU A 621 -14.24 35.04 -18.46
N HIS A 622 -13.64 36.16 -18.90
CA HIS A 622 -14.35 37.39 -19.28
C HIS A 622 -15.46 37.13 -20.32
N HIS A 623 -15.22 36.26 -21.31
CA HIS A 623 -16.24 35.90 -22.29
C HIS A 623 -17.51 35.27 -21.68
N ILE A 624 -17.40 34.57 -20.54
CA ILE A 624 -18.56 34.04 -19.80
C ILE A 624 -19.13 35.11 -18.87
N SER A 625 -18.29 35.80 -18.08
CA SER A 625 -18.77 36.81 -17.12
C SER A 625 -19.42 38.00 -17.81
N SER A 626 -18.90 38.49 -18.95
CA SER A 626 -19.56 39.50 -19.79
C SER A 626 -20.95 39.07 -20.25
N ALA A 627 -21.09 37.82 -20.70
CA ALA A 627 -22.37 37.29 -21.15
C ALA A 627 -23.37 37.17 -19.98
N LEU A 628 -22.92 36.81 -18.78
CA LEU A 628 -23.78 36.78 -17.60
C LEU A 628 -24.13 38.19 -17.09
N ALA A 629 -23.19 39.14 -17.13
CA ALA A 629 -23.40 40.51 -16.71
C ALA A 629 -24.35 41.29 -17.63
N ALA A 630 -24.30 41.02 -18.93
CA ALA A 630 -25.21 41.62 -19.91
C ALA A 630 -26.61 40.98 -19.95
N MET A 631 -26.84 39.89 -19.21
CA MET A 631 -28.14 39.21 -19.15
C MET A 631 -29.18 40.05 -18.36
N PRO A 632 -30.30 40.48 -18.97
CA PRO A 632 -31.28 41.29 -18.28
C PRO A 632 -32.11 40.44 -17.30
N ILE A 633 -32.17 40.83 -16.03
CA ILE A 633 -33.06 40.20 -15.04
C ILE A 633 -34.32 41.04 -14.89
N TYR A 634 -35.46 40.50 -15.32
CA TYR A 634 -36.76 41.20 -15.27
C TYR A 634 -37.47 41.08 -13.93
N GLY A 635 -37.10 40.09 -13.12
CA GLY A 635 -37.63 39.92 -11.78
C GLY A 635 -37.38 38.51 -11.23
N PHE A 636 -37.23 38.42 -9.92
CA PHE A 636 -37.05 37.15 -9.22
C PHE A 636 -38.39 36.46 -9.01
N VAL A 637 -38.42 35.15 -9.26
CA VAL A 637 -39.59 34.29 -9.02
C VAL A 637 -39.53 33.77 -7.58
N PHE A 638 -38.37 33.25 -7.19
CA PHE A 638 -38.15 32.72 -5.86
C PHE A 638 -36.65 32.66 -5.52
N SER A 639 -36.34 32.63 -4.22
CA SER A 639 -34.98 32.39 -3.70
C SER A 639 -35.02 31.61 -2.39
N LYS A 640 -34.27 30.52 -2.31
CA LYS A 640 -34.25 29.63 -1.14
C LYS A 640 -32.85 29.08 -0.85
N VAL A 641 -32.67 28.64 0.39
CA VAL A 641 -31.52 27.84 0.86
C VAL A 641 -32.06 26.55 1.46
N GLU A 642 -31.51 25.42 1.05
CA GLU A 642 -31.87 24.11 1.56
C GLU A 642 -30.63 23.26 1.88
N GLU A 643 -30.71 22.51 2.97
CA GLU A 643 -29.66 21.58 3.40
C GLU A 643 -30.23 20.18 3.54
N GLY A 644 -29.45 19.18 3.20
CA GLY A 644 -29.91 17.80 3.23
C GLY A 644 -28.84 16.76 2.94
N VAL A 645 -29.32 15.56 2.62
CA VAL A 645 -28.51 14.40 2.26
C VAL A 645 -29.01 13.73 0.99
N GLY A 646 -28.18 12.88 0.39
CA GLY A 646 -28.48 12.21 -0.87
C GLY A 646 -28.01 13.04 -2.05
N VAL A 647 -26.72 12.94 -2.38
CA VAL A 647 -26.13 13.59 -3.55
C VAL A 647 -25.78 12.52 -4.58
N ALA A 648 -26.53 12.50 -5.67
CA ALA A 648 -26.32 11.58 -6.77
C ALA A 648 -25.03 11.94 -7.55
N ASP A 649 -24.51 11.00 -8.33
CA ASP A 649 -23.21 11.11 -8.99
C ASP A 649 -23.29 11.36 -10.51
N MET A 650 -24.50 11.62 -11.01
CA MET A 650 -24.83 11.86 -12.41
C MET A 650 -24.53 10.66 -13.32
N SER A 651 -24.49 9.45 -12.77
CA SER A 651 -24.26 8.21 -13.52
C SER A 651 -25.36 7.89 -14.54
N SER A 652 -26.56 8.48 -14.41
CA SER A 652 -27.62 8.33 -15.41
C SER A 652 -27.37 9.14 -16.71
N CYS A 653 -26.32 9.95 -16.76
CA CYS A 653 -25.95 10.73 -17.94
C CYS A 653 -25.74 9.83 -19.17
N ARG A 654 -26.35 10.20 -20.29
CA ARG A 654 -26.16 9.52 -21.56
C ARG A 654 -26.24 10.47 -22.74
N ARG A 655 -25.68 10.07 -23.87
CA ARG A 655 -25.87 10.73 -25.16
C ARG A 655 -27.35 10.67 -25.57
N ILE A 656 -27.86 11.74 -26.19
CA ILE A 656 -29.24 11.80 -26.66
C ILE A 656 -29.45 11.05 -27.99
N GLU A 657 -28.47 11.12 -28.88
CA GLU A 657 -28.46 10.45 -30.20
C GLU A 657 -27.98 9.00 -30.16
#